data_AF-A0A1S3X8A3-F1
#
_entry.id   AF-A0A1S3X8A3-F1
#
_cell.length_a   1.000
_cell.length_b   1.000
_cell.length_c   1.000
_cell.angle_alpha   90.00
_cell.angle_beta   90.00
_cell.angle_gamma   90.00
#
_symmetry.space_group_name_H-M   'P 1'
#
loop_
_entity.id
_entity.type
_entity.pdbx_description
1 polymer ?
#
loop_
_entity_poly.entity_id
_entity_poly.type
_entity_poly.pdbx_seq_one_letter_code
_entity_poly.pdbx_strand_id
1 'polypeptide(L)'
;MVPGLSQLSTLECGSCQLAPPPIAPVPPPSPVPPLGPVPLTIALVPPPSPVQSFTAPRLLTYHRRPCPASDEADSRPAPDPANTATCEALCHPRWRQTMIDEMSAIHTSGTWELVPFLRLDIKNVFLHGDLEDDVYMEQPPELLANELNQQKDVLISNHLLHLLYGGWFPLLFVFPSATSLISSVARDIQINFILFQSACWAMAKSWLDFQVDVELTRLQPGEGDHFKNFEEAINRSPEFVDGVSQPTAGPDSWPLQVVNQQPRHLSALLQKLHSSDTVHEIVARSCKEQQRQIEMNLMLGDIPSLLDIIWSWISPSEDDATFFRPHGDPQMMRLGAHLVLVLRYLLEDQMKDEFREKLLTVGDLILHMYTMFLFTKQHEELVGIYASQLARHRCIDLFVHMMELRLNSSVRVRYKIFLSAIEYLPFAPEDDSKGSFEDIIERVLSRSREIRVGKYDNETDVAEQHRLQSLQKALVIQWLCFTPPSTVNNSRSVSMKLLFRALTHSNVLFREFALISMWRVPAMPVGAHTLLSLLAEPLKQLSDDLVSVESHEFSENLKEFQDWSEFYSCDATYRNWLKVELENAEISPVELSDEEKQNEVIAARETLDTSLLLLQRQKNPWLVPTEDHILESDEPVFLELHATAMLCSSSGDCLAPDATLCTTLMSALYSSVSEEEVLKRQIMVSVSISSRDNYCVEVVLRCLATEKDGLGSHQFHDGGILAAMLAAGFKGELIRFQAGVTLEISRLDAWYSGSDGSIEGPATYIVHGLCRRCCIPEVVLRCMQVCVSLVGSGNPPNSHDELINLVTSPETGFLRLFSHHQLQEFLLFEREYTIYKMELEEEPTS
;
A
#
# COMPACT_ATOMS: atom_id res chain seq x y z
N MET A 1 -27.67 23.21 -7.87
CA MET A 1 -28.33 22.54 -9.02
C MET A 1 -27.34 22.52 -10.16
N VAL A 2 -26.64 21.41 -10.35
CA VAL A 2 -25.63 21.22 -11.41
C VAL A 2 -26.35 20.73 -12.67
N PRO A 3 -26.49 21.54 -13.75
CA PRO A 3 -26.96 21.05 -15.04
C PRO A 3 -25.76 20.42 -15.76
N GLY A 4 -25.76 19.11 -16.00
CA GLY A 4 -24.72 18.45 -16.79
C GLY A 4 -24.39 17.01 -16.39
N LEU A 5 -24.55 16.64 -15.12
CA LEU A 5 -24.26 15.27 -14.66
C LEU A 5 -25.30 14.22 -15.11
N SER A 6 -26.50 14.65 -15.53
CA SER A 6 -27.57 13.75 -16.00
C SER A 6 -27.37 13.22 -17.42
N GLN A 7 -26.45 13.80 -18.20
CA GLN A 7 -26.16 13.33 -19.56
C GLN A 7 -25.09 12.24 -19.62
N LEU A 8 -24.25 12.09 -18.58
CA LEU A 8 -23.30 10.97 -18.48
C LEU A 8 -23.96 9.64 -18.07
N SER A 9 -25.17 9.68 -17.50
CA SER A 9 -25.95 8.47 -17.16
C SER A 9 -26.85 7.96 -18.28
N THR A 10 -26.86 8.59 -19.46
CA THR A 10 -27.72 8.19 -20.60
C THR A 10 -26.98 7.48 -21.73
N LEU A 11 -25.68 7.17 -21.55
CA LEU A 11 -24.95 6.22 -22.40
C LEU A 11 -24.99 4.78 -21.86
N GLU A 12 -26.10 4.41 -21.20
CA GLU A 12 -26.50 3.00 -21.17
C GLU A 12 -27.14 2.67 -22.52
N CYS A 13 -26.39 1.94 -23.35
CA CYS A 13 -26.85 1.34 -24.58
C CYS A 13 -28.19 0.59 -24.36
N GLY A 14 -29.29 1.23 -24.77
CA GLY A 14 -30.63 0.66 -24.72
C GLY A 14 -30.85 -0.43 -25.75
N SER A 15 -30.56 -1.68 -25.37
CA SER A 15 -31.35 -2.88 -25.69
C SER A 15 -31.87 -3.07 -27.13
N CYS A 16 -31.11 -3.76 -27.98
CA CYS A 16 -31.69 -4.74 -28.91
C CYS A 16 -31.64 -6.12 -28.23
N GLN A 17 -32.77 -6.55 -27.68
CA GLN A 17 -32.99 -7.94 -27.30
C GLN A 17 -33.01 -8.82 -28.57
N LEU A 18 -31.86 -9.40 -28.93
CA LEU A 18 -31.82 -10.58 -29.77
C LEU A 18 -31.76 -11.80 -28.84
N ALA A 19 -32.82 -12.62 -28.88
CA ALA A 19 -32.87 -13.91 -28.22
C ALA A 19 -31.64 -14.76 -28.60
N PRO A 20 -31.07 -15.54 -27.66
CA PRO A 20 -29.93 -16.38 -27.98
C PRO A 20 -30.34 -17.42 -29.03
N PRO A 21 -29.49 -17.70 -30.04
CA PRO A 21 -29.78 -18.77 -30.99
C PRO A 21 -29.82 -20.11 -30.24
N PRO A 22 -30.68 -21.06 -30.67
CA PRO A 22 -30.77 -22.36 -30.03
C PRO A 22 -29.44 -23.09 -30.16
N ILE A 23 -28.79 -23.34 -29.02
CA ILE A 23 -27.61 -24.19 -28.92
C ILE A 23 -28.01 -25.59 -29.37
N ALA A 24 -27.51 -26.01 -30.52
CA ALA A 24 -27.57 -27.40 -30.94
C ALA A 24 -26.82 -28.27 -29.92
N PRO A 25 -27.36 -29.44 -29.53
CA PRO A 25 -26.72 -30.30 -28.53
C PRO A 25 -25.39 -30.81 -29.07
N VAL A 26 -24.30 -30.45 -28.39
CA VAL A 26 -22.97 -30.99 -28.61
C VAL A 26 -23.01 -32.50 -28.31
N PRO A 27 -22.53 -33.39 -29.21
CA PRO A 27 -22.56 -34.82 -28.98
C PRO A 27 -21.59 -35.20 -27.84
N PRO A 28 -21.92 -36.22 -27.04
CA PRO A 28 -21.06 -36.65 -25.95
C PRO A 28 -19.72 -37.19 -26.50
N PRO A 29 -18.60 -36.99 -25.78
CA PRO A 29 -17.31 -37.49 -26.20
C PRO A 29 -17.32 -39.02 -26.26
N SER A 30 -16.75 -39.57 -27.33
CA SER A 30 -16.61 -41.02 -27.53
C SER A 30 -15.67 -41.64 -26.48
N PRO A 31 -15.92 -42.89 -26.06
CA PRO A 31 -15.24 -43.52 -24.94
C PRO A 31 -13.81 -43.99 -25.29
N VAL A 32 -12.85 -43.68 -24.42
CA VAL A 32 -11.52 -44.32 -24.41
C VAL A 32 -11.66 -45.72 -23.81
N PRO A 33 -11.09 -46.78 -24.42
CA PRO A 33 -11.29 -48.16 -23.98
C PRO A 33 -10.56 -48.50 -22.66
N PRO A 34 -11.05 -49.50 -21.91
CA PRO A 34 -10.58 -49.80 -20.56
C PRO A 34 -9.42 -50.81 -20.56
N LEU A 35 -8.48 -50.62 -19.64
CA LEU A 35 -7.67 -51.70 -19.08
C LEU A 35 -8.24 -52.04 -17.69
N GLY A 36 -9.02 -53.11 -17.60
CA GLY A 36 -9.22 -53.88 -16.35
C GLY A 36 -8.34 -55.13 -16.35
N PRO A 37 -8.49 -56.10 -15.41
CA PRO A 37 -9.26 -56.18 -14.15
C PRO A 37 -8.38 -56.48 -12.89
N VAL A 38 -8.67 -55.99 -11.66
CA VAL A 38 -9.55 -56.52 -10.57
C VAL A 38 -9.08 -57.90 -10.04
N PRO A 39 -9.03 -58.29 -8.72
CA PRO A 39 -10.08 -58.10 -7.67
C PRO A 39 -9.64 -57.84 -6.19
N LEU A 40 -10.35 -56.99 -5.40
CA LEU A 40 -11.57 -57.21 -4.57
C LEU A 40 -11.27 -57.81 -3.15
N THR A 41 -12.01 -57.55 -2.05
CA THR A 41 -13.49 -57.41 -1.92
C THR A 41 -13.94 -56.98 -0.48
N ILE A 42 -15.17 -56.40 -0.39
CA ILE A 42 -16.24 -56.50 0.66
C ILE A 42 -16.14 -55.58 1.92
N ALA A 43 -17.17 -54.86 2.40
CA ALA A 43 -18.62 -54.78 2.12
C ALA A 43 -19.29 -53.43 2.54
N LEU A 44 -20.47 -53.19 1.93
CA LEU A 44 -21.51 -52.17 2.21
C LEU A 44 -22.34 -52.45 3.47
N VAL A 45 -22.85 -51.41 4.16
CA VAL A 45 -24.13 -51.37 4.94
C VAL A 45 -24.66 -49.89 5.03
N PRO A 46 -25.99 -49.63 5.10
CA PRO A 46 -26.70 -48.48 4.48
C PRO A 46 -27.17 -47.37 5.47
N PRO A 47 -27.87 -46.29 5.02
CA PRO A 47 -28.23 -45.14 5.87
C PRO A 47 -29.62 -45.28 6.51
N PRO A 48 -29.95 -44.49 7.54
CA PRO A 48 -31.35 -44.19 7.88
C PRO A 48 -31.67 -42.69 7.76
N SER A 49 -32.90 -42.41 7.31
CA SER A 49 -33.57 -41.10 7.32
C SER A 49 -34.69 -41.10 8.42
N PRO A 50 -35.64 -40.14 8.48
CA PRO A 50 -35.68 -38.99 9.40
C PRO A 50 -36.94 -38.96 10.33
N VAL A 51 -36.89 -38.38 11.55
CA VAL A 51 -38.11 -37.94 12.30
C VAL A 51 -37.83 -36.71 13.21
N GLN A 52 -38.87 -35.90 13.36
CA GLN A 52 -39.05 -34.52 13.80
C GLN A 52 -39.15 -34.23 15.32
N SER A 53 -38.67 -33.03 15.70
CA SER A 53 -39.32 -31.89 16.39
C SER A 53 -39.67 -31.82 17.91
N PHE A 54 -39.36 -30.61 18.43
CA PHE A 54 -39.86 -29.82 19.57
C PHE A 54 -39.61 -30.29 21.01
N THR A 55 -38.99 -29.41 21.83
CA THR A 55 -39.65 -28.62 22.91
C THR A 55 -38.63 -27.66 23.59
N ALA A 56 -38.91 -26.34 23.57
CA ALA A 56 -38.41 -25.36 24.55
C ALA A 56 -39.46 -25.21 25.68
N PRO A 57 -39.26 -24.55 26.86
CA PRO A 57 -38.17 -23.63 27.25
C PRO A 57 -37.70 -23.76 28.74
N ARG A 58 -36.75 -22.92 29.18
CA ARG A 58 -36.98 -21.92 30.25
C ARG A 58 -35.73 -21.08 30.59
N LEU A 59 -35.87 -19.77 30.38
CA LEU A 59 -35.15 -18.68 31.04
C LEU A 59 -35.35 -18.71 32.55
N LEU A 60 -34.34 -18.35 33.34
CA LEU A 60 -34.46 -17.61 34.62
C LEU A 60 -33.08 -17.03 35.03
N THR A 61 -32.87 -15.78 34.61
CA THR A 61 -32.47 -14.62 35.43
C THR A 61 -31.52 -14.83 36.63
N TYR A 62 -30.31 -14.27 36.57
CA TYR A 62 -29.55 -13.88 37.76
C TYR A 62 -29.99 -12.50 38.25
N HIS A 63 -30.58 -12.48 39.44
CA HIS A 63 -30.97 -11.26 40.14
C HIS A 63 -29.75 -10.48 40.65
N ARG A 64 -29.73 -9.20 40.28
CA ARG A 64 -28.96 -8.10 40.86
C ARG A 64 -29.47 -7.81 42.29
N ARG A 65 -28.60 -7.76 43.30
CA ARG A 65 -28.84 -7.05 44.59
C ARG A 65 -27.52 -6.58 45.23
N PRO A 66 -27.57 -5.50 46.05
CA PRO A 66 -26.61 -4.41 46.04
C PRO A 66 -25.62 -4.41 47.22
N CYS A 67 -24.54 -3.63 47.06
CA CYS A 67 -23.58 -3.29 48.12
C CYS A 67 -24.23 -2.53 49.29
N PRO A 68 -23.79 -2.79 50.54
CA PRO A 68 -23.79 -1.79 51.60
C PRO A 68 -22.40 -1.14 51.74
N ALA A 69 -22.38 0.19 51.84
CA ALA A 69 -21.32 0.98 52.50
C ALA A 69 -21.40 0.71 54.03
N SER A 70 -20.38 0.88 54.88
CA SER A 70 -19.28 1.85 54.96
C SER A 70 -18.26 1.41 56.04
N ASP A 71 -17.02 1.90 55.90
CA ASP A 71 -15.97 2.22 56.89
C ASP A 71 -15.51 1.19 57.96
N GLU A 72 -14.25 0.74 57.89
CA GLU A 72 -13.15 1.23 58.76
C GLU A 72 -11.79 0.62 58.36
N ALA A 73 -10.72 1.32 58.73
CA ALA A 73 -9.34 1.18 58.25
C ALA A 73 -8.64 -0.14 58.61
N ASP A 74 -7.88 -0.70 57.64
CA ASP A 74 -6.64 -1.42 57.95
C ASP A 74 -5.67 -1.40 56.75
N SER A 75 -4.38 -1.30 57.06
CA SER A 75 -3.29 -1.01 56.13
C SER A 75 -2.86 -2.26 55.38
N ARG A 76 -2.92 -2.28 54.04
CA ARG A 76 -2.32 -3.33 53.19
C ARG A 76 -1.64 -2.74 51.94
N PRO A 77 -0.54 -3.34 51.47
CA PRO A 77 0.25 -2.82 50.34
C PRO A 77 -0.50 -2.99 49.00
N ALA A 78 -0.14 -2.16 48.03
CA ALA A 78 -0.77 -2.05 46.70
C ALA A 78 -0.80 -3.39 45.93
N PRO A 79 -1.81 -3.63 45.07
CA PRO A 79 -1.87 -4.81 44.23
C PRO A 79 -0.91 -4.73 43.04
N ASP A 80 -0.32 -5.86 42.66
CA ASP A 80 0.54 -6.00 41.48
C ASP A 80 -0.19 -5.61 40.17
N PRO A 81 0.40 -4.76 39.31
CA PRO A 81 -0.21 -4.30 38.06
C PRO A 81 -0.42 -5.41 37.00
N ALA A 82 0.27 -6.54 37.11
CA ALA A 82 0.17 -7.66 36.16
C ALA A 82 -1.18 -8.40 36.20
N ASN A 83 -1.90 -8.36 37.33
CA ASN A 83 -3.18 -9.05 37.49
C ASN A 83 -4.37 -8.21 36.99
N THR A 84 -4.16 -6.90 36.77
CA THR A 84 -5.19 -5.96 36.34
C THR A 84 -5.40 -6.02 34.81
N ALA A 85 -4.32 -6.18 34.05
CA ALA A 85 -4.35 -6.22 32.57
C ALA A 85 -5.07 -7.46 32.01
N THR A 86 -4.89 -8.64 32.63
CA THR A 86 -5.61 -9.87 32.25
C THR A 86 -7.10 -9.74 32.53
N CYS A 87 -7.47 -9.09 33.63
CA CYS A 87 -8.88 -8.85 34.00
C CYS A 87 -9.54 -7.83 33.06
N GLU A 88 -8.84 -6.77 32.65
CA GLU A 88 -9.35 -5.79 31.68
C GLU A 88 -9.52 -6.37 30.27
N ALA A 89 -8.55 -7.14 29.78
CA ALA A 89 -8.64 -7.81 28.48
C ALA A 89 -9.78 -8.85 28.44
N LEU A 90 -10.01 -9.59 29.54
CA LEU A 90 -11.14 -10.51 29.68
C LEU A 90 -12.50 -9.80 29.79
N CYS A 91 -12.51 -8.56 30.27
CA CYS A 91 -13.72 -7.72 30.34
C CYS A 91 -14.06 -7.02 29.01
N HIS A 92 -13.12 -6.96 28.04
CA HIS A 92 -13.33 -6.28 26.77
C HIS A 92 -14.10 -7.16 25.75
N PRO A 93 -15.35 -6.81 25.39
CA PRO A 93 -16.21 -7.70 24.60
C PRO A 93 -15.70 -7.96 23.17
N ARG A 94 -14.98 -7.01 22.56
CA ARG A 94 -14.40 -7.20 21.22
C ARG A 94 -13.15 -8.07 21.25
N TRP A 95 -12.35 -8.01 22.32
CA TRP A 95 -11.16 -8.87 22.48
C TRP A 95 -11.59 -10.33 22.63
N ARG A 96 -12.64 -10.56 23.43
CA ARG A 96 -13.24 -11.88 23.57
C ARG A 96 -13.78 -12.41 22.24
N GLN A 97 -14.42 -11.57 21.44
CA GLN A 97 -14.92 -11.95 20.12
C GLN A 97 -13.77 -12.29 19.16
N THR A 98 -12.71 -11.49 19.12
CA THR A 98 -11.51 -11.77 18.31
C THR A 98 -10.85 -13.08 18.68
N MET A 99 -10.73 -13.39 19.98
CA MET A 99 -10.16 -14.67 20.43
C MET A 99 -11.04 -15.87 20.09
N ILE A 100 -12.38 -15.68 20.07
CA ILE A 100 -13.34 -16.71 19.65
C ILE A 100 -13.26 -16.93 18.13
N ASP A 101 -13.17 -15.85 17.36
CA ASP A 101 -13.10 -15.90 15.90
C ASP A 101 -11.77 -16.52 15.45
N GLU A 102 -10.66 -16.22 16.13
CA GLU A 102 -9.35 -16.88 15.95
C GLU A 102 -9.41 -18.36 16.30
N MET A 103 -9.97 -18.73 17.47
CA MET A 103 -10.10 -20.13 17.85
C MET A 103 -10.98 -20.90 16.85
N SER A 104 -12.06 -20.27 16.37
CA SER A 104 -12.94 -20.82 15.33
C SER A 104 -12.23 -20.98 13.99
N ALA A 105 -11.41 -20.01 13.58
CA ALA A 105 -10.60 -20.08 12.36
C ALA A 105 -9.56 -21.21 12.45
N ILE A 106 -8.93 -21.38 13.61
CA ILE A 106 -8.01 -22.50 13.90
C ILE A 106 -8.74 -23.84 13.77
N HIS A 107 -9.94 -23.99 14.36
CA HIS A 107 -10.74 -25.22 14.25
C HIS A 107 -11.23 -25.49 12.83
N THR A 108 -11.60 -24.45 12.08
CA THR A 108 -12.13 -24.57 10.70
C THR A 108 -11.03 -24.91 9.69
N SER A 109 -9.79 -24.52 9.98
CA SER A 109 -8.63 -24.78 9.11
C SER A 109 -8.24 -26.27 9.03
N GLY A 110 -8.68 -27.11 9.97
CA GLY A 110 -8.32 -28.53 10.04
C GLY A 110 -6.81 -28.82 10.23
N THR A 111 -5.98 -27.78 10.39
CA THR A 111 -4.51 -27.88 10.50
C THR A 111 -4.00 -28.13 11.92
N TRP A 112 -4.90 -28.16 12.92
CA TRP A 112 -4.56 -28.32 14.33
C TRP A 112 -5.44 -29.40 14.95
N GLU A 113 -4.82 -30.44 15.52
CA GLU A 113 -5.49 -31.47 16.31
C GLU A 113 -5.09 -31.31 17.79
N LEU A 114 -6.06 -31.17 18.69
CA LEU A 114 -5.82 -31.10 20.13
C LEU A 114 -5.38 -32.48 20.64
N VAL A 115 -4.11 -32.61 21.02
CA VAL A 115 -3.50 -33.87 21.47
C VAL A 115 -3.91 -34.20 22.92
N PRO A 116 -4.43 -35.40 23.25
CA PRO A 116 -4.71 -35.81 24.63
C PRO A 116 -3.44 -36.18 25.41
N PHE A 117 -3.44 -35.88 26.70
CA PHE A 117 -2.35 -36.10 27.66
C PHE A 117 -1.94 -37.58 27.78
N LEU A 118 -0.66 -37.90 27.54
CA LEU A 118 -0.05 -39.20 27.85
C LEU A 118 0.61 -39.16 29.24
N ARG A 119 0.16 -40.04 30.13
CA ARG A 119 0.69 -40.24 31.48
C ARG A 119 2.00 -41.03 31.40
N LEU A 120 3.13 -40.41 31.74
CA LEU A 120 4.39 -41.10 32.03
C LEU A 120 4.83 -40.71 33.45
N ASP A 121 4.80 -41.71 34.32
CA ASP A 121 5.33 -41.67 35.67
C ASP A 121 6.84 -41.95 35.57
N ILE A 122 7.67 -40.93 35.84
CA ILE A 122 9.12 -41.07 35.89
C ILE A 122 9.57 -40.56 37.25
N LYS A 123 9.63 -41.47 38.22
CA LYS A 123 10.50 -41.31 39.39
C LYS A 123 11.83 -42.01 39.11
N ASN A 124 12.87 -41.20 39.14
CA ASN A 124 14.28 -41.50 39.43
C ASN A 124 15.20 -42.00 38.32
N VAL A 125 16.45 -41.53 38.51
CA VAL A 125 17.74 -41.85 37.89
C VAL A 125 18.01 -41.06 36.61
N PHE A 126 18.93 -40.10 36.67
CA PHE A 126 19.98 -39.88 35.67
C PHE A 126 20.95 -38.78 36.13
N LEU A 127 21.85 -39.14 37.04
CA LEU A 127 23.20 -38.57 37.11
C LEU A 127 24.15 -39.74 37.41
N HIS A 128 25.06 -39.98 36.45
CA HIS A 128 26.22 -40.88 36.45
C HIS A 128 26.04 -42.32 35.93
N GLY A 129 26.60 -42.56 34.73
CA GLY A 129 27.19 -43.84 34.27
C GLY A 129 26.24 -44.86 33.65
N ASP A 130 26.71 -45.54 32.59
CA ASP A 130 26.02 -46.65 31.93
C ASP A 130 25.73 -47.80 32.91
N LEU A 131 24.49 -48.34 32.89
CA LEU A 131 24.10 -49.52 33.65
C LEU A 131 24.34 -50.79 32.82
N GLU A 132 25.20 -51.69 33.31
CA GLU A 132 25.40 -53.03 32.74
C GLU A 132 24.65 -54.16 33.50
N ASP A 133 23.82 -53.86 34.50
CA ASP A 133 23.08 -54.91 35.25
C ASP A 133 21.58 -54.59 35.43
N ASP A 134 20.74 -55.63 35.32
CA ASP A 134 19.29 -55.57 35.54
C ASP A 134 18.94 -55.42 37.03
N VAL A 135 18.34 -54.30 37.42
CA VAL A 135 17.91 -54.01 38.80
C VAL A 135 16.39 -54.20 38.96
N TYR A 136 15.98 -55.15 39.80
CA TYR A 136 14.61 -55.29 40.30
C TYR A 136 14.48 -54.61 41.68
N MET A 137 13.41 -53.85 41.94
CA MET A 137 13.14 -53.25 43.26
C MET A 137 11.66 -53.27 43.67
N GLU A 138 11.41 -53.67 44.92
CA GLU A 138 10.15 -53.57 45.69
C GLU A 138 10.18 -52.37 46.67
N GLN A 139 9.01 -51.92 47.14
CA GLN A 139 8.80 -50.69 47.93
C GLN A 139 9.08 -50.88 49.44
N PRO A 140 9.78 -49.94 50.14
CA PRO A 140 10.03 -50.06 51.58
C PRO A 140 8.79 -49.70 52.45
N PRO A 141 8.56 -50.37 53.60
CA PRO A 141 7.32 -50.29 54.36
C PRO A 141 7.39 -49.40 55.61
N GLU A 142 7.60 -48.08 55.46
CA GLU A 142 7.56 -47.12 56.59
C GLU A 142 6.72 -45.85 56.33
N LEU A 143 5.70 -45.91 55.47
CA LEU A 143 4.85 -44.75 55.16
C LEU A 143 3.34 -45.02 55.34
N LEU A 144 2.95 -45.42 56.55
CA LEU A 144 1.56 -45.34 56.98
C LEU A 144 1.43 -44.76 58.41
N ALA A 145 0.55 -43.74 58.50
CA ALA A 145 -0.18 -43.21 59.66
C ALA A 145 0.26 -41.84 60.24
N ASN A 146 -0.58 -40.82 59.96
CA ASN A 146 -1.36 -39.97 60.90
C ASN A 146 -0.67 -39.54 62.22
N GLU A 147 -0.73 -38.31 62.74
CA GLU A 147 -1.73 -37.23 62.63
C GLU A 147 -1.23 -35.95 63.36
N LEU A 148 -1.67 -34.78 62.87
CA LEU A 148 -2.11 -33.57 63.58
C LEU A 148 -1.24 -32.86 64.65
N ASN A 149 -0.94 -31.60 64.29
CA ASN A 149 -1.25 -30.34 65.00
C ASN A 149 -0.15 -29.53 65.73
N GLN A 150 -0.10 -28.26 65.31
CA GLN A 150 0.43 -27.03 65.94
C GLN A 150 1.94 -26.77 65.81
N GLN A 151 2.35 -25.87 64.90
CA GLN A 151 2.41 -24.42 65.16
C GLN A 151 2.71 -23.63 63.87
N LYS A 152 2.15 -22.42 63.83
CA LYS A 152 2.17 -21.45 62.73
C LYS A 152 3.59 -20.92 62.49
N ASP A 153 4.03 -20.94 61.22
CA ASP A 153 4.77 -19.86 60.53
C ASP A 153 5.42 -20.36 59.24
N VAL A 154 4.63 -20.71 58.21
CA VAL A 154 5.08 -20.72 56.79
C VAL A 154 3.85 -20.52 55.90
N LEU A 155 3.40 -19.28 55.74
CA LEU A 155 2.30 -18.91 54.83
C LEU A 155 2.80 -18.03 53.68
N ILE A 156 3.83 -18.47 52.94
CA ILE A 156 4.18 -17.90 51.61
C ILE A 156 4.50 -18.97 50.56
N SER A 157 4.81 -20.23 50.92
CA SER A 157 5.28 -21.21 49.91
C SER A 157 4.20 -22.07 49.24
N ASN A 158 2.93 -22.01 49.68
CA ASN A 158 1.87 -22.91 49.15
C ASN A 158 1.00 -22.34 48.02
N HIS A 159 1.20 -21.09 47.59
CA HIS A 159 0.45 -20.53 46.44
C HIS A 159 1.09 -20.84 45.08
N LEU A 160 2.39 -21.15 45.04
CA LEU A 160 3.11 -21.56 43.81
C LEU A 160 2.86 -23.03 43.44
N LEU A 161 2.54 -23.89 44.41
CA LEU A 161 2.27 -25.31 44.15
C LEU A 161 0.85 -25.56 43.61
N HIS A 162 -0.10 -24.67 43.91
CA HIS A 162 -1.49 -24.81 43.44
C HIS A 162 -1.73 -24.26 42.02
N LEU A 163 -0.85 -23.35 41.54
CA LEU A 163 -0.92 -22.78 40.19
C LEU A 163 -0.31 -23.69 39.11
N LEU A 164 0.57 -24.63 39.46
CA LEU A 164 1.22 -25.51 38.48
C LEU A 164 0.51 -26.87 38.28
N TYR A 165 -0.44 -27.26 39.13
CA TYR A 165 -1.05 -28.60 39.07
C TYR A 165 -2.59 -28.66 39.09
N GLY A 166 -3.30 -27.52 39.12
CA GLY A 166 -4.73 -27.48 39.45
C GLY A 166 -5.74 -27.38 38.30
N GLY A 167 -5.48 -27.93 37.10
CA GLY A 167 -6.25 -27.50 35.93
C GLY A 167 -6.81 -28.53 34.93
N TRP A 168 -6.59 -29.85 35.01
CA TRP A 168 -6.97 -30.74 33.87
C TRP A 168 -7.46 -32.14 34.28
N PHE A 169 -8.30 -32.23 35.30
CA PHE A 169 -9.08 -33.43 35.66
C PHE A 169 -10.56 -33.01 35.68
N PRO A 170 -11.34 -33.04 34.58
CA PRO A 170 -11.91 -34.30 34.05
C PRO A 170 -12.46 -34.24 32.59
N LEU A 171 -11.93 -35.00 31.62
CA LEU A 171 -12.64 -35.33 30.35
C LEU A 171 -11.99 -36.56 29.69
N LEU A 172 -11.96 -37.65 30.43
CA LEU A 172 -11.55 -38.98 29.98
C LEU A 172 -12.83 -39.80 29.80
N PHE A 173 -13.37 -39.88 28.59
CA PHE A 173 -14.09 -41.03 28.05
C PHE A 173 -14.50 -40.67 26.62
N VAL A 174 -14.29 -41.59 25.67
CA VAL A 174 -14.82 -41.68 24.28
C VAL A 174 -13.72 -41.76 23.20
N PHE A 175 -13.31 -43.02 22.98
CA PHE A 175 -12.82 -43.71 21.77
C PHE A 175 -11.44 -43.43 21.11
N PRO A 176 -10.67 -44.50 20.78
CA PRO A 176 -9.43 -44.45 20.02
C PRO A 176 -9.60 -44.92 18.56
N SER A 177 -8.98 -44.24 17.59
CA SER A 177 -8.30 -44.87 16.44
C SER A 177 -7.73 -43.84 15.46
N ALA A 178 -6.38 -43.79 15.33
CA ALA A 178 -5.59 -43.53 14.11
C ALA A 178 -4.24 -42.83 14.42
N THR A 179 -3.27 -43.49 15.06
CA THR A 179 -2.02 -42.83 15.51
C THR A 179 -0.78 -43.74 15.50
N SER A 180 -0.31 -44.21 14.34
CA SER A 180 1.02 -44.86 14.28
C SER A 180 2.13 -43.93 13.79
N LEU A 181 1.90 -43.11 12.75
CA LEU A 181 2.93 -42.24 12.18
C LEU A 181 3.05 -40.88 12.90
N ILE A 182 1.91 -40.23 13.17
CA ILE A 182 1.84 -38.97 13.96
C ILE A 182 2.33 -39.18 15.39
N SER A 183 2.15 -40.40 15.92
CA SER A 183 2.57 -40.78 17.27
C SER A 183 4.08 -40.92 17.45
N SER A 184 4.83 -41.27 16.40
CA SER A 184 6.29 -41.39 16.47
C SER A 184 6.94 -40.02 16.48
N VAL A 185 6.56 -39.16 15.54
CA VAL A 185 7.10 -37.79 15.45
C VAL A 185 6.70 -36.97 16.67
N ALA A 186 5.45 -37.08 17.14
CA ALA A 186 5.02 -36.44 18.38
C ALA A 186 5.73 -37.01 19.61
N ARG A 187 6.02 -38.34 19.66
CA ARG A 187 6.80 -38.93 20.77
C ARG A 187 8.24 -38.44 20.77
N ASP A 188 8.91 -38.39 19.62
CA ASP A 188 10.30 -37.95 19.54
C ASP A 188 10.43 -36.46 19.89
N ILE A 189 9.50 -35.61 19.44
CA ILE A 189 9.43 -34.19 19.83
C ILE A 189 9.15 -34.05 21.34
N GLN A 190 8.20 -34.82 21.90
CA GLN A 190 7.87 -34.80 23.33
C GLN A 190 9.04 -35.29 24.20
N ILE A 191 9.75 -36.33 23.78
CA ILE A 191 10.90 -36.89 24.50
C ILE A 191 12.05 -35.89 24.48
N ASN A 192 12.37 -35.29 23.33
CA ASN A 192 13.42 -34.27 23.23
C ASN A 192 13.08 -33.02 24.07
N PHE A 193 11.81 -32.60 24.06
CA PHE A 193 11.31 -31.49 24.88
C PHE A 193 11.52 -31.74 26.37
N ILE A 194 11.09 -32.91 26.86
CA ILE A 194 11.23 -33.31 28.27
C ILE A 194 12.71 -33.43 28.65
N LEU A 195 13.56 -33.97 27.77
CA LEU A 195 14.97 -34.20 28.05
C LEU A 195 15.75 -32.89 28.24
N PHE A 196 15.53 -31.90 27.37
CA PHE A 196 16.16 -30.59 27.50
C PHE A 196 15.72 -29.87 28.79
N GLN A 197 14.41 -29.79 29.03
CA GLN A 197 13.88 -29.10 30.22
C GLN A 197 14.33 -29.79 31.52
N SER A 198 14.38 -31.12 31.53
CA SER A 198 14.85 -31.89 32.68
C SER A 198 16.34 -31.68 32.94
N ALA A 199 17.17 -31.64 31.89
CA ALA A 199 18.60 -31.35 32.02
C ALA A 199 18.84 -29.91 32.51
N CYS A 200 18.13 -28.94 31.96
CA CYS A 200 18.19 -27.54 32.40
C CYS A 200 17.76 -27.40 33.86
N TRP A 201 16.64 -28.01 34.26
CA TRP A 201 16.16 -28.01 35.63
C TRP A 201 17.14 -28.68 36.60
N ALA A 202 17.69 -29.84 36.24
CA ALA A 202 18.67 -30.54 37.07
C ALA A 202 19.92 -29.69 37.33
N MET A 203 20.44 -29.03 36.28
CA MET A 203 21.58 -28.12 36.40
C MET A 203 21.23 -26.87 37.22
N ALA A 204 20.08 -26.26 36.97
CA ALA A 204 19.63 -25.07 37.70
C ALA A 204 19.39 -25.38 39.18
N LYS A 205 18.78 -26.52 39.49
CA LYS A 205 18.56 -27.00 40.85
C LYS A 205 19.88 -27.28 41.57
N SER A 206 20.79 -28.03 40.94
CA SER A 206 22.14 -28.28 41.51
C SER A 206 22.88 -26.98 41.79
N TRP A 207 22.82 -26.02 40.86
CA TRP A 207 23.44 -24.72 41.03
C TRP A 207 22.80 -23.91 42.16
N LEU A 208 21.46 -23.89 42.25
CA LEU A 208 20.74 -23.19 43.30
C LEU A 208 21.00 -23.80 44.68
N ASP A 209 20.95 -25.14 44.79
CA ASP A 209 21.26 -25.86 46.02
C ASP A 209 22.68 -25.49 46.51
N PHE A 210 23.67 -25.47 45.60
CA PHE A 210 25.02 -25.03 45.91
C PHE A 210 25.09 -23.56 46.36
N GLN A 211 24.41 -22.64 45.67
CA GLN A 211 24.42 -21.22 46.05
C GLN A 211 23.76 -20.96 47.40
N VAL A 212 22.68 -21.69 47.71
CA VAL A 212 22.01 -21.62 49.01
C VAL A 212 22.93 -22.14 50.11
N ASP A 213 23.59 -23.28 49.91
CA ASP A 213 24.52 -23.84 50.89
C ASP A 213 25.74 -22.92 51.13
N VAL A 214 26.24 -22.28 50.06
CA VAL A 214 27.28 -21.25 50.17
C VAL A 214 26.81 -20.09 51.05
N GLU A 215 25.62 -19.53 50.82
CA GLU A 215 25.12 -18.41 51.63
C GLU A 215 24.69 -18.79 53.05
N LEU A 216 24.18 -20.00 53.26
CA LEU A 216 23.90 -20.52 54.60
C LEU A 216 25.18 -20.66 55.41
N THR A 217 26.28 -21.09 54.78
CA THR A 217 27.59 -21.19 55.43
C THR A 217 28.17 -19.81 55.75
N ARG A 218 27.97 -18.82 54.86
CA ARG A 218 28.37 -17.42 55.10
C ARG A 218 27.67 -16.78 56.31
N LEU A 219 26.45 -17.20 56.62
CA LEU A 219 25.66 -16.68 57.74
C LEU A 219 26.01 -17.34 59.10
N GLN A 220 26.86 -18.37 59.13
CA GLN A 220 27.28 -19.00 60.39
C GLN A 220 28.36 -18.17 61.12
N PRO A 221 28.16 -17.81 62.41
CA PRO A 221 29.12 -17.01 63.14
C PRO A 221 30.30 -17.88 63.63
N GLY A 222 31.43 -17.85 62.91
CA GLY A 222 32.67 -18.49 63.35
C GLY A 222 33.71 -18.84 62.26
N GLU A 223 33.34 -18.86 60.98
CA GLU A 223 34.19 -19.38 59.88
C GLU A 223 34.54 -18.33 58.78
N GLY A 224 34.72 -17.07 59.17
CA GLY A 224 34.93 -15.97 58.22
C GLY A 224 36.23 -16.00 57.40
N ASP A 225 37.28 -16.71 57.85
CA ASP A 225 38.60 -16.71 57.20
C ASP A 225 38.80 -17.87 56.20
N HIS A 226 38.13 -19.01 56.40
CA HIS A 226 38.16 -20.11 55.42
C HIS A 226 37.31 -19.79 54.18
N PHE A 227 36.21 -19.08 54.39
CA PHE A 227 35.25 -18.75 53.32
C PHE A 227 35.76 -17.67 52.36
N LYS A 228 36.46 -16.65 52.86
CA LYS A 228 37.08 -15.60 52.03
C LYS A 228 38.09 -16.15 51.03
N ASN A 229 38.93 -17.10 51.45
CA ASN A 229 39.91 -17.75 50.57
C ASN A 229 39.25 -18.63 49.49
N PHE A 230 38.10 -19.23 49.80
CA PHE A 230 37.32 -20.04 48.86
C PHE A 230 36.60 -19.17 47.81
N GLU A 231 36.02 -18.04 48.24
CA GLU A 231 35.39 -17.03 47.37
C GLU A 231 36.41 -16.39 46.41
N GLU A 232 37.65 -16.14 46.88
CA GLU A 232 38.75 -15.62 46.05
C GLU A 232 39.27 -16.65 45.01
N ALA A 233 39.16 -17.94 45.31
CA ALA A 233 39.52 -19.03 44.41
C ALA A 233 38.46 -19.29 43.32
N ILE A 234 37.17 -19.11 43.64
CA ILE A 234 36.06 -19.25 42.68
C ILE A 234 36.00 -18.07 41.70
N ASN A 235 36.40 -16.86 42.13
CA ASN A 235 36.37 -15.66 41.30
C ASN A 235 37.58 -15.50 40.35
N ARG A 236 38.63 -16.31 40.47
CA ARG A 236 39.83 -16.23 39.59
C ARG A 236 39.63 -17.06 38.31
N SER A 237 39.99 -16.49 37.15
CA SER A 237 40.00 -17.19 35.85
C SER A 237 41.10 -18.25 35.75
N PRO A 238 40.97 -19.30 34.91
CA PRO A 238 41.84 -20.47 34.93
C PRO A 238 43.26 -20.26 34.34
N GLU A 239 43.59 -19.05 33.87
CA GLU A 239 44.82 -18.82 33.08
C GLU A 239 46.09 -18.52 33.90
N PHE A 240 46.05 -18.60 35.23
CA PHE A 240 47.25 -18.43 36.05
C PHE A 240 47.57 -19.70 36.85
N VAL A 241 48.42 -20.54 36.26
CA VAL A 241 49.09 -21.62 36.98
C VAL A 241 50.32 -21.03 37.66
N ASP A 242 50.24 -20.81 38.98
CA ASP A 242 51.39 -21.10 39.84
C ASP A 242 51.01 -21.26 41.33
N GLY A 243 51.29 -22.45 41.87
CA GLY A 243 51.89 -22.59 43.20
C GLY A 243 51.09 -22.33 44.49
N VAL A 244 49.75 -22.38 44.51
CA VAL A 244 48.98 -22.35 45.78
C VAL A 244 48.05 -23.55 45.90
N SER A 245 48.18 -24.31 46.99
CA SER A 245 47.39 -25.48 47.34
C SER A 245 45.88 -25.17 47.35
N GLN A 246 45.12 -25.89 46.53
CA GLN A 246 43.65 -25.81 46.47
C GLN A 246 43.03 -26.12 47.85
N PRO A 247 41.95 -25.44 48.26
CA PRO A 247 41.25 -25.75 49.49
C PRO A 247 40.70 -27.18 49.44
N THR A 248 40.98 -27.99 50.47
CA THR A 248 40.67 -29.43 50.50
C THR A 248 39.22 -29.76 50.88
N ALA A 249 38.39 -28.76 51.20
CA ALA A 249 37.00 -28.96 51.58
C ALA A 249 36.15 -27.79 51.08
N GLY A 250 35.05 -28.10 50.37
CA GLY A 250 33.99 -27.14 50.11
C GLY A 250 33.14 -26.90 51.38
N PRO A 251 32.17 -25.97 51.34
CA PRO A 251 31.19 -25.80 52.41
C PRO A 251 30.59 -27.17 52.73
N ASP A 252 30.57 -27.55 54.01
CA ASP A 252 30.42 -28.94 54.45
C ASP A 252 29.32 -29.71 53.69
N SER A 253 29.74 -30.80 53.02
CA SER A 253 28.95 -31.82 52.30
C SER A 253 28.93 -31.79 50.74
N TRP A 254 29.81 -31.05 50.05
CA TRP A 254 29.95 -31.15 48.57
C TRP A 254 31.34 -31.66 48.11
N PRO A 255 31.42 -32.70 47.25
CA PRO A 255 32.70 -33.14 46.67
C PRO A 255 33.34 -32.07 45.78
N LEU A 256 34.68 -31.89 45.89
CA LEU A 256 35.43 -30.83 45.17
C LEU A 256 35.25 -30.89 43.65
N GLN A 257 35.10 -32.10 43.08
CA GLN A 257 34.83 -32.29 41.66
C GLN A 257 33.45 -31.74 41.25
N VAL A 258 32.44 -31.91 42.09
CA VAL A 258 31.07 -31.42 41.86
C VAL A 258 31.04 -29.89 41.99
N VAL A 259 31.78 -29.34 42.95
CA VAL A 259 31.97 -27.89 43.12
C VAL A 259 32.62 -27.27 41.88
N ASN A 260 33.71 -27.86 41.39
CA ASN A 260 34.40 -27.40 40.18
C ASN A 260 33.54 -27.50 38.91
N GLN A 261 32.55 -28.39 38.92
CA GLN A 261 31.59 -28.58 37.83
C GLN A 261 30.33 -27.71 37.96
N GLN A 262 30.11 -26.98 39.06
CA GLN A 262 28.97 -26.06 39.14
C GLN A 262 29.14 -24.88 38.17
N PRO A 263 28.05 -24.41 37.54
CA PRO A 263 28.10 -23.18 36.77
C PRO A 263 28.30 -21.98 37.71
N ARG A 264 29.08 -20.98 37.27
CA ARG A 264 29.33 -19.77 38.07
C ARG A 264 28.20 -18.74 37.96
N HIS A 265 27.52 -18.74 36.82
CA HIS A 265 26.43 -17.83 36.49
C HIS A 265 25.56 -18.47 35.39
N LEU A 266 24.39 -17.89 35.13
CA LEU A 266 23.40 -18.46 34.22
C LEU A 266 23.94 -18.69 32.79
N SER A 267 24.77 -17.79 32.24
CA SER A 267 25.37 -18.01 30.91
C SER A 267 26.34 -19.20 30.87
N ALA A 268 27.08 -19.47 31.94
CA ALA A 268 27.94 -20.65 32.02
C ALA A 268 27.12 -21.95 32.15
N LEU A 269 25.95 -21.90 32.79
CA LEU A 269 25.01 -23.02 32.82
C LEU A 269 24.50 -23.31 31.41
N LEU A 270 24.04 -22.28 30.70
CA LEU A 270 23.54 -22.40 29.33
C LEU A 270 24.62 -22.85 28.36
N GLN A 271 25.87 -22.38 28.51
CA GLN A 271 27.00 -22.84 27.72
C GLN A 271 27.30 -24.33 27.93
N LYS A 272 27.14 -24.84 29.17
CA LYS A 272 27.27 -26.27 29.47
C LYS A 272 26.14 -27.13 28.88
N LEU A 273 24.97 -26.55 28.59
CA LEU A 273 23.93 -27.26 27.85
C LEU A 273 24.27 -27.42 26.37
N HIS A 274 25.09 -26.53 25.81
CA HIS A 274 25.56 -26.62 24.42
C HIS A 274 26.72 -27.61 24.22
N SER A 275 27.50 -27.94 25.27
CA SER A 275 28.60 -28.89 25.17
C SER A 275 28.14 -30.34 25.27
N SER A 276 28.42 -31.13 24.23
CA SER A 276 28.18 -32.57 24.19
C SER A 276 29.02 -33.37 25.21
N ASP A 277 30.04 -32.73 25.79
CA ASP A 277 30.93 -33.36 26.77
C ASP A 277 30.31 -33.40 28.18
N THR A 278 29.31 -32.55 28.45
CA THR A 278 28.65 -32.40 29.76
C THR A 278 27.21 -32.88 29.76
N VAL A 279 26.54 -32.86 28.61
CA VAL A 279 25.16 -33.34 28.44
C VAL A 279 25.03 -34.27 27.25
N HIS A 280 24.02 -35.13 27.29
CA HIS A 280 23.69 -36.04 26.20
C HIS A 280 23.51 -35.29 24.87
N GLU A 281 23.98 -35.88 23.76
CA GLU A 281 24.01 -35.24 22.43
C GLU A 281 22.65 -34.68 21.98
N ILE A 282 21.56 -35.36 22.34
CA ILE A 282 20.18 -34.91 22.08
C ILE A 282 19.91 -33.54 22.72
N VAL A 283 20.34 -33.31 23.96
CA VAL A 283 20.18 -32.03 24.66
C VAL A 283 20.99 -30.95 23.96
N ALA A 284 22.25 -31.23 23.62
CA ALA A 284 23.11 -30.28 22.92
C ALA A 284 22.57 -29.93 21.52
N ARG A 285 21.93 -30.89 20.83
CA ARG A 285 21.26 -30.67 19.55
C ARG A 285 19.99 -29.83 19.71
N SER A 286 19.17 -30.10 20.72
CA SER A 286 17.96 -29.32 21.00
C SER A 286 18.26 -27.87 21.39
N CYS A 287 19.42 -27.58 21.97
CA CYS A 287 19.87 -26.20 22.20
C CYS A 287 20.02 -25.38 20.89
N LYS A 288 20.12 -26.04 19.72
CA LYS A 288 20.17 -25.38 18.41
C LYS A 288 18.78 -25.12 17.82
N GLU A 289 17.72 -25.69 18.37
CA GLU A 289 16.35 -25.42 17.92
C GLU A 289 15.97 -23.96 18.19
N GLN A 290 15.28 -23.33 17.23
CA GLN A 290 14.94 -21.90 17.30
C GLN A 290 14.17 -21.53 18.57
N GLN A 291 13.21 -22.37 18.99
CA GLN A 291 12.42 -22.17 20.20
C GLN A 291 13.29 -22.16 21.47
N ARG A 292 14.28 -23.06 21.55
CA ARG A 292 15.21 -23.13 22.69
C ARG A 292 16.17 -21.97 22.73
N GLN A 293 16.67 -21.54 21.57
CA GLN A 293 17.49 -20.35 21.50
C GLN A 293 16.73 -19.12 22.01
N ILE A 294 15.43 -18.98 21.69
CA ILE A 294 14.60 -17.90 22.23
C ILE A 294 14.48 -18.00 23.76
N GLU A 295 14.09 -19.16 24.29
CA GLU A 295 13.97 -19.39 25.74
C GLU A 295 15.27 -19.06 26.48
N MET A 296 16.40 -19.50 25.94
CA MET A 296 17.73 -19.28 26.53
C MET A 296 18.13 -17.81 26.54
N ASN A 297 17.90 -17.08 25.45
CA ASN A 297 18.17 -15.64 25.40
C ASN A 297 17.24 -14.84 26.33
N LEU A 298 15.96 -15.22 26.43
CA LEU A 298 15.03 -14.61 27.38
C LEU A 298 15.46 -14.83 28.84
N MET A 299 15.94 -16.04 29.18
CA MET A 299 16.49 -16.32 30.52
C MET A 299 17.72 -15.46 30.84
N LEU A 300 18.57 -15.18 29.84
CA LEU A 300 19.73 -14.30 30.00
C LEU A 300 19.38 -12.81 30.08
N GLY A 301 18.18 -12.42 29.63
CA GLY A 301 17.79 -11.02 29.47
C GLY A 301 18.54 -10.30 28.34
N ASP A 302 19.23 -11.03 27.46
CA ASP A 302 19.95 -10.46 26.31
C ASP A 302 19.01 -10.32 25.11
N ILE A 303 18.12 -9.33 25.21
CA ILE A 303 17.14 -9.03 24.17
C ILE A 303 17.79 -8.49 22.88
N PRO A 304 18.87 -7.67 22.90
CA PRO A 304 19.64 -7.33 21.70
C PRO A 304 20.04 -8.54 20.86
N SER A 305 20.66 -9.55 21.48
CA SER A 305 21.06 -10.77 20.77
C SER A 305 19.86 -11.59 20.31
N LEU A 306 18.78 -11.63 21.09
CA LEU A 306 17.52 -12.26 20.69
C LEU A 306 16.94 -11.66 19.41
N LEU A 307 16.92 -10.33 19.31
CA LEU A 307 16.42 -9.63 18.12
C LEU A 307 17.30 -9.92 16.89
N ASP A 308 18.63 -9.94 17.04
CA ASP A 308 19.54 -10.29 15.94
C ASP A 308 19.35 -11.73 15.47
N ILE A 309 19.19 -12.67 16.40
CA ILE A 309 18.97 -14.07 16.08
C ILE A 309 17.64 -14.23 15.32
N ILE A 310 16.56 -13.61 15.80
CA ILE A 310 15.27 -13.63 15.12
C ILE A 310 15.39 -12.99 13.73
N TRP A 311 16.04 -11.84 13.63
CA TRP A 311 16.26 -11.15 12.36
C TRP A 311 17.04 -12.03 11.38
N SER A 312 18.09 -12.71 11.83
CA SER A 312 18.90 -13.61 10.97
C SER A 312 18.10 -14.75 10.34
N TRP A 313 16.97 -15.15 10.96
CA TRP A 313 16.10 -16.20 10.43
C TRP A 313 15.07 -15.70 9.42
N ILE A 314 14.77 -14.40 9.42
CA ILE A 314 13.71 -13.80 8.61
C ILE A 314 14.21 -12.75 7.61
N SER A 315 15.46 -12.33 7.73
CA SER A 315 16.06 -11.31 6.86
C SER A 315 16.10 -11.79 5.42
N PRO A 316 15.79 -10.92 4.44
CA PRO A 316 15.90 -11.28 3.02
C PRO A 316 17.35 -11.57 2.64
N SER A 317 17.57 -12.44 1.64
CA SER A 317 18.91 -12.71 1.10
C SER A 317 19.47 -11.48 0.39
N GLU A 318 20.79 -11.24 0.49
CA GLU A 318 21.46 -10.06 -0.08
C GLU A 318 21.24 -9.87 -1.60
N ASP A 319 20.87 -10.93 -2.33
CA ASP A 319 20.60 -10.90 -3.77
C ASP A 319 19.19 -10.37 -4.15
N ASP A 320 18.25 -10.27 -3.18
CA ASP A 320 16.91 -9.74 -3.43
C ASP A 320 16.91 -8.22 -3.24
N ALA A 321 17.10 -7.47 -4.35
CA ALA A 321 17.05 -6.00 -4.38
C ALA A 321 15.72 -5.39 -3.90
N THR A 322 14.71 -6.22 -3.58
CA THR A 322 13.44 -5.79 -3.00
C THR A 322 13.37 -6.24 -1.54
N PHE A 323 13.52 -5.27 -0.63
CA PHE A 323 13.37 -5.37 0.83
C PHE A 323 11.95 -5.80 1.31
N PHE A 324 11.12 -6.33 0.41
CA PHE A 324 9.67 -6.45 0.53
C PHE A 324 9.15 -7.88 0.36
N ARG A 325 10.03 -8.85 0.04
CA ARG A 325 9.63 -10.26 0.04
C ARG A 325 9.79 -10.82 1.45
N PRO A 326 8.80 -11.55 1.99
CA PRO A 326 8.94 -12.23 3.27
C PRO A 326 9.78 -13.49 3.11
N HIS A 327 10.82 -13.65 3.93
CA HIS A 327 11.67 -14.83 3.99
C HIS A 327 11.61 -15.46 5.38
N GLY A 328 11.81 -16.78 5.47
CA GLY A 328 11.83 -17.52 6.74
C GLY A 328 10.51 -18.20 7.12
N ASP A 329 10.49 -18.84 8.29
CA ASP A 329 9.32 -19.56 8.82
C ASP A 329 8.22 -18.59 9.28
N PRO A 330 6.98 -18.70 8.78
CA PRO A 330 5.86 -17.86 9.17
C PRO A 330 5.62 -17.76 10.69
N GLN A 331 5.86 -18.83 11.44
CA GLN A 331 5.67 -18.81 12.90
C GLN A 331 6.72 -17.95 13.59
N MET A 332 7.96 -17.96 13.10
CA MET A 332 9.05 -17.15 13.64
C MET A 332 8.86 -15.67 13.32
N MET A 333 8.36 -15.35 12.12
CA MET A 333 7.98 -13.97 11.77
C MET A 333 6.87 -13.45 12.68
N ARG A 334 5.83 -14.26 12.91
CA ARG A 334 4.72 -13.93 13.81
C ARG A 334 5.22 -13.72 15.24
N LEU A 335 5.98 -14.68 15.77
CA LEU A 335 6.52 -14.61 17.12
C LEU A 335 7.41 -13.38 17.31
N GLY A 336 8.32 -13.12 16.36
CA GLY A 336 9.18 -11.95 16.37
C GLY A 336 8.39 -10.65 16.40
N ALA A 337 7.37 -10.50 15.54
CA ALA A 337 6.51 -9.32 15.52
C ALA A 337 5.80 -9.10 16.86
N HIS A 338 5.17 -10.14 17.42
CA HIS A 338 4.46 -10.02 18.70
C HIS A 338 5.42 -9.75 19.86
N LEU A 339 6.61 -10.38 19.85
CA LEU A 339 7.64 -10.15 20.84
C LEU A 339 8.09 -8.68 20.83
N VAL A 340 8.35 -8.10 19.65
CA VAL A 340 8.72 -6.68 19.51
C VAL A 340 7.63 -5.77 20.08
N LEU A 341 6.35 -6.04 19.79
CA LEU A 341 5.23 -5.26 20.32
C LEU A 341 5.13 -5.34 21.84
N VAL A 342 5.25 -6.54 22.41
CA VAL A 342 5.24 -6.76 23.87
C VAL A 342 6.42 -6.05 24.53
N LEU A 343 7.61 -6.15 23.95
CA LEU A 343 8.81 -5.47 24.46
C LEU A 343 8.65 -3.96 24.42
N ARG A 344 8.08 -3.38 23.35
CA ARG A 344 7.80 -1.94 23.27
C ARG A 344 6.82 -1.49 24.36
N TYR A 345 5.76 -2.26 24.60
CA TYR A 345 4.75 -1.94 25.61
C TYR A 345 5.30 -2.04 27.03
N LEU A 346 6.05 -3.09 27.36
CA LEU A 346 6.58 -3.30 28.71
C LEU A 346 7.70 -2.32 29.09
N LEU A 347 8.39 -1.75 28.10
CA LEU A 347 9.69 -1.08 28.29
C LEU A 347 9.68 0.41 27.90
N GLU A 348 8.50 1.02 27.80
CA GLU A 348 8.29 2.40 27.31
C GLU A 348 9.10 3.45 28.12
N ASP A 349 9.32 3.25 29.43
CA ASP A 349 9.94 4.23 30.33
C ASP A 349 11.29 3.83 30.99
N GLN A 350 11.79 2.60 30.82
CA GLN A 350 12.83 2.04 31.73
C GLN A 350 14.17 1.59 31.10
N MET A 351 14.47 1.91 29.84
CA MET A 351 15.61 1.28 29.15
C MET A 351 16.86 2.15 28.93
N LYS A 352 18.02 1.47 28.95
CA LYS A 352 19.30 2.01 28.44
C LYS A 352 19.19 2.34 26.95
N ASP A 353 19.82 3.43 26.53
CA ASP A 353 19.68 3.98 25.16
C ASP A 353 20.02 2.98 24.05
N GLU A 354 21.07 2.18 24.22
CA GLU A 354 21.54 1.19 23.22
C GLU A 354 20.50 0.07 22.96
N PHE A 355 19.80 -0.38 24.01
CA PHE A 355 18.74 -1.37 23.85
C PHE A 355 17.55 -0.80 23.08
N ARG A 356 17.15 0.42 23.44
CA ARG A 356 16.02 1.12 22.82
C ARG A 356 16.28 1.34 21.33
N GLU A 357 17.50 1.74 20.97
CA GLU A 357 17.91 1.91 19.58
C GLU A 357 17.78 0.61 18.79
N LYS A 358 18.22 -0.52 19.35
CA LYS A 358 18.15 -1.82 18.67
C LYS A 358 16.71 -2.34 18.52
N LEU A 359 15.87 -2.13 19.53
CA LEU A 359 14.45 -2.48 19.48
C LEU A 359 13.68 -1.63 18.45
N LEU A 360 14.07 -0.36 18.26
CA LEU A 360 13.49 0.48 17.23
C LEU A 360 14.00 0.10 15.84
N THR A 361 15.30 -0.13 15.68
CA THR A 361 15.89 -0.46 14.37
C THR A 361 15.56 -1.87 13.92
N VAL A 362 16.05 -2.91 14.62
CA VAL A 362 15.83 -4.32 14.25
C VAL A 362 14.36 -4.71 14.44
N GLY A 363 13.70 -4.20 15.49
CA GLY A 363 12.28 -4.45 15.70
C GLY A 363 11.40 -3.92 14.58
N ASP A 364 11.71 -2.75 14.00
CA ASP A 364 10.98 -2.24 12.83
C ASP A 364 11.20 -3.13 11.60
N LEU A 365 12.39 -3.69 11.42
CA LEU A 365 12.67 -4.62 10.32
C LEU A 365 11.83 -5.92 10.46
N ILE A 366 11.76 -6.46 11.68
CA ILE A 366 10.94 -7.65 11.99
C ILE A 366 9.45 -7.37 11.73
N LEU A 367 8.93 -6.24 12.23
CA LEU A 367 7.54 -5.83 12.03
C LEU A 367 7.22 -5.59 10.55
N HIS A 368 8.14 -4.95 9.82
CA HIS A 368 8.01 -4.74 8.38
C HIS A 368 7.89 -6.08 7.64
N MET A 369 8.78 -7.04 7.90
CA MET A 369 8.74 -8.35 7.27
C MET A 369 7.43 -9.09 7.54
N TYR A 370 6.96 -9.08 8.79
CA TYR A 370 5.67 -9.71 9.12
C TYR A 370 4.49 -9.01 8.46
N THR A 371 4.51 -7.68 8.36
CA THR A 371 3.47 -6.91 7.66
C THR A 371 3.43 -7.26 6.17
N MET A 372 4.59 -7.37 5.51
CA MET A 372 4.68 -7.82 4.11
C MET A 372 4.25 -9.27 3.94
N PHE A 373 4.49 -10.14 4.92
CA PHE A 373 3.95 -11.50 4.92
C PHE A 373 2.41 -11.51 4.94
N LEU A 374 1.78 -10.74 5.84
CA LEU A 374 0.32 -10.61 5.90
C LEU A 374 -0.25 -10.10 4.58
N PHE A 375 0.36 -9.07 4.01
CA PHE A 375 -0.01 -8.53 2.70
C PHE A 375 0.10 -9.57 1.58
N THR A 376 1.18 -10.36 1.57
CA THR A 376 1.38 -11.44 0.57
C THR A 376 0.35 -12.56 0.71
N LYS A 377 -0.13 -12.82 1.93
CA LYS A 377 -1.19 -13.80 2.23
C LYS A 377 -2.62 -13.26 2.05
N GLN A 378 -2.79 -12.05 1.51
CA GLN A 378 -4.11 -11.41 1.30
C GLN A 378 -4.88 -11.15 2.60
N HIS A 379 -4.16 -10.90 3.69
CA HIS A 379 -4.71 -10.45 4.96
C HIS A 379 -4.53 -8.94 5.10
N GLU A 380 -5.01 -8.18 4.12
CA GLU A 380 -4.82 -6.72 4.09
C GLU A 380 -5.41 -6.06 5.33
N GLU A 381 -6.53 -6.56 5.86
CA GLU A 381 -7.20 -6.03 7.06
C GLU A 381 -6.34 -5.99 8.34
N LEU A 382 -5.31 -6.82 8.43
CA LEU A 382 -4.42 -6.87 9.59
C LEU A 382 -3.20 -5.95 9.45
N VAL A 383 -2.91 -5.47 8.23
CA VAL A 383 -1.71 -4.68 7.91
C VAL A 383 -1.62 -3.42 8.76
N GLY A 384 -2.74 -2.73 8.96
CA GLY A 384 -2.79 -1.46 9.71
C GLY A 384 -2.29 -1.56 11.14
N ILE A 385 -2.60 -2.68 11.81
CA ILE A 385 -2.23 -2.93 13.21
C ILE A 385 -0.71 -2.94 13.37
N TYR A 386 0.01 -3.60 12.46
CA TYR A 386 1.46 -3.75 12.54
C TYR A 386 2.20 -2.58 11.90
N ALA A 387 1.70 -2.07 10.76
CA ALA A 387 2.32 -0.96 10.05
C ALA A 387 2.32 0.35 10.87
N SER A 388 1.25 0.60 11.64
CA SER A 388 1.13 1.79 12.51
C SER A 388 2.17 1.84 13.64
N GLN A 389 2.85 0.72 13.92
CA GLN A 389 3.88 0.63 14.96
C GLN A 389 5.28 0.93 14.44
N LEU A 390 5.45 1.06 13.11
CA LEU A 390 6.74 1.37 12.49
C LEU A 390 7.07 2.86 12.60
N ALA A 391 8.36 3.20 12.50
CA ALA A 391 8.79 4.58 12.32
C ALA A 391 8.12 5.24 11.10
N ARG A 392 7.87 6.57 11.19
CA ARG A 392 7.18 7.38 10.17
C ARG A 392 7.58 7.04 8.73
N HIS A 393 8.87 7.12 8.40
CA HIS A 393 9.37 6.87 7.04
C HIS A 393 9.07 5.45 6.55
N ARG A 394 9.29 4.42 7.39
CA ARG A 394 9.04 3.01 7.03
C ARG A 394 7.56 2.72 6.87
N CYS A 395 6.71 3.28 7.73
CA CYS A 395 5.26 3.15 7.65
C CYS A 395 4.75 3.73 6.31
N ILE A 396 5.16 4.95 5.98
CA ILE A 396 4.77 5.63 4.74
C ILE A 396 5.23 4.82 3.52
N ASP A 397 6.52 4.47 3.45
CA ASP A 397 7.08 3.75 2.30
C ASP A 397 6.43 2.36 2.12
N LEU A 398 6.11 1.68 3.22
CA LEU A 398 5.42 0.38 3.20
C LEU A 398 4.01 0.49 2.63
N PHE A 399 3.19 1.43 3.09
CA PHE A 399 1.85 1.65 2.56
C PHE A 399 1.86 2.08 1.10
N VAL A 400 2.75 3.01 0.74
CA VAL A 400 2.94 3.45 -0.65
C VAL A 400 3.26 2.25 -1.55
N HIS A 401 4.20 1.39 -1.13
CA HIS A 401 4.55 0.17 -1.88
C HIS A 401 3.36 -0.78 -2.03
N MET A 402 2.62 -1.06 -0.96
CA MET A 402 1.44 -1.94 -0.99
C MET A 402 0.32 -1.39 -1.89
N MET A 403 0.07 -0.09 -1.85
CA MET A 403 -0.93 0.59 -2.70
C MET A 403 -0.53 0.55 -4.18
N GLU A 404 0.76 0.74 -4.50
CA GLU A 404 1.28 0.60 -5.86
C GLU A 404 1.12 -0.83 -6.40
N LEU A 405 1.44 -1.84 -5.59
CA LEU A 405 1.30 -3.25 -5.96
C LEU A 405 -0.16 -3.68 -6.18
N ARG A 406 -1.12 -3.02 -5.54
CA ARG A 406 -2.56 -3.36 -5.60
C ARG A 406 -3.37 -2.40 -6.46
N LEU A 407 -2.72 -1.51 -7.20
CA LEU A 407 -3.38 -0.52 -8.05
C LEU A 407 -4.34 -1.16 -9.08
N ASN A 408 -3.91 -2.28 -9.69
CA ASN A 408 -4.69 -3.04 -10.68
C ASN A 408 -5.59 -4.13 -10.06
N SER A 409 -5.69 -4.20 -8.73
CA SER A 409 -6.55 -5.17 -8.04
C SER A 409 -8.01 -4.70 -7.99
N SER A 410 -8.92 -5.62 -7.65
CA SER A 410 -10.34 -5.28 -7.50
C SER A 410 -10.57 -4.15 -6.49
N VAL A 411 -11.63 -3.36 -6.70
CA VAL A 411 -12.02 -2.24 -5.82
C VAL A 411 -12.11 -2.71 -4.35
N ARG A 412 -12.60 -3.93 -4.11
CA ARG A 412 -12.71 -4.51 -2.77
C ARG A 412 -11.35 -4.71 -2.08
N VAL A 413 -10.34 -5.18 -2.80
CA VAL A 413 -8.99 -5.37 -2.25
C VAL A 413 -8.33 -4.02 -1.95
N ARG A 414 -8.46 -3.06 -2.87
CA ARG A 414 -7.99 -1.68 -2.65
C ARG A 414 -8.66 -1.06 -1.41
N TYR A 415 -9.97 -1.22 -1.29
CA TYR A 415 -10.70 -0.69 -0.14
C TYR A 415 -10.22 -1.28 1.20
N LYS A 416 -9.84 -2.57 1.27
CA LYS A 416 -9.26 -3.15 2.50
C LYS A 416 -7.95 -2.46 2.92
N ILE A 417 -7.08 -2.14 1.96
CA ILE A 417 -5.80 -1.46 2.24
C ILE A 417 -6.05 -0.04 2.70
N PHE A 418 -6.96 0.67 2.01
CA PHE A 418 -7.43 1.99 2.42
C PHE A 418 -7.95 1.98 3.86
N LEU A 419 -8.84 1.03 4.19
CA LEU A 419 -9.38 0.85 5.55
C LEU A 419 -8.25 0.63 6.57
N SER A 420 -7.32 -0.25 6.24
CA SER A 420 -6.20 -0.58 7.13
C SER A 420 -5.28 0.61 7.40
N ALA A 421 -5.17 1.55 6.48
CA ALA A 421 -4.43 2.78 6.71
C ALA A 421 -5.25 3.80 7.51
N ILE A 422 -6.51 4.07 7.12
CA ILE A 422 -7.31 5.15 7.69
C ILE A 422 -7.86 4.86 9.10
N GLU A 423 -8.02 3.58 9.48
CA GLU A 423 -8.49 3.20 10.81
C GLU A 423 -7.37 3.21 11.87
N TYR A 424 -6.11 3.03 11.46
CA TYR A 424 -4.97 2.84 12.36
C TYR A 424 -3.96 3.99 12.34
N LEU A 425 -4.03 4.89 11.37
CA LEU A 425 -3.19 6.08 11.28
C LEU A 425 -4.01 7.36 11.47
N PRO A 426 -3.43 8.40 12.08
CA PRO A 426 -4.05 9.72 12.08
C PRO A 426 -4.16 10.23 10.63
N PHE A 427 -5.21 11.00 10.35
CA PHE A 427 -5.42 11.53 9.00
C PHE A 427 -4.31 12.51 8.60
N ALA A 428 -4.02 13.48 9.47
CA ALA A 428 -2.98 14.48 9.31
C ALA A 428 -1.86 14.23 10.35
N PRO A 429 -0.63 14.67 10.12
CA PRO A 429 0.45 14.49 11.09
C PRO A 429 0.15 15.27 12.39
N GLU A 430 0.06 14.56 13.51
CA GLU A 430 -0.09 15.16 14.84
C GLU A 430 1.27 15.43 15.50
N ASP A 431 2.26 14.57 15.21
CA ASP A 431 3.63 14.62 15.72
C ASP A 431 4.60 14.02 14.68
N ASP A 432 5.88 14.40 14.72
CA ASP A 432 6.89 13.97 13.75
C ASP A 432 7.31 12.50 13.90
N SER A 433 6.87 11.84 14.98
CA SER A 433 7.24 10.47 15.33
C SER A 433 6.51 9.39 14.52
N LYS A 434 5.26 9.63 14.07
CA LYS A 434 4.41 8.64 13.39
C LYS A 434 3.99 9.09 11.99
N GLY A 435 3.73 8.11 11.12
CA GLY A 435 3.19 8.36 9.79
C GLY A 435 1.71 8.72 9.81
N SER A 436 1.28 9.58 8.90
CA SER A 436 -0.12 9.93 8.69
C SER A 436 -0.65 9.40 7.35
N PHE A 437 -1.99 9.30 7.24
CA PHE A 437 -2.63 8.93 5.98
C PHE A 437 -2.39 9.99 4.89
N GLU A 438 -2.33 11.26 5.26
CA GLU A 438 -2.00 12.38 4.37
C GLU A 438 -0.60 12.23 3.77
N ASP A 439 0.43 11.94 4.58
CA ASP A 439 1.79 11.71 4.08
C ASP A 439 1.84 10.55 3.06
N ILE A 440 1.10 9.46 3.33
CA ILE A 440 1.02 8.29 2.43
C ILE A 440 0.42 8.72 1.09
N ILE A 441 -0.73 9.39 1.13
CA ILE A 441 -1.42 9.82 -0.08
C ILE A 441 -0.58 10.81 -0.88
N GLU A 442 0.03 11.80 -0.25
CA GLU A 442 0.92 12.75 -0.95
C GLU A 442 2.07 12.03 -1.65
N ARG A 443 2.68 11.04 -0.98
CA ARG A 443 3.74 10.24 -1.59
C ARG A 443 3.21 9.36 -2.73
N VAL A 444 2.03 8.75 -2.60
CA VAL A 444 1.38 7.96 -3.66
C VAL A 444 1.07 8.83 -4.88
N LEU A 445 0.51 10.03 -4.69
CA LEU A 445 0.20 10.99 -5.75
C LEU A 445 1.45 11.56 -6.42
N SER A 446 2.51 11.80 -5.65
CA SER A 446 3.79 12.23 -6.19
C SER A 446 4.43 11.14 -7.06
N ARG A 447 4.49 9.90 -6.56
CA ARG A 447 5.07 8.76 -7.28
C ARG A 447 4.23 8.27 -8.46
N SER A 448 2.91 8.48 -8.45
CA SER A 448 2.04 8.09 -9.57
C SER A 448 2.31 8.88 -10.83
N ARG A 449 2.75 10.14 -10.71
CA ARG A 449 3.09 11.02 -11.84
C ARG A 449 4.48 10.74 -12.41
N GLU A 450 5.31 9.99 -11.69
CA GLU A 450 6.63 9.59 -12.17
C GLU A 450 6.51 8.57 -13.30
N ILE A 451 7.33 8.74 -14.35
CA ILE A 451 7.38 7.80 -15.46
C ILE A 451 7.95 6.49 -14.97
N ARG A 452 7.23 5.41 -15.25
CA ARG A 452 7.66 4.04 -14.93
C ARG A 452 8.55 3.52 -16.06
N VAL A 453 9.64 2.85 -15.71
CA VAL A 453 10.52 2.18 -16.68
C VAL A 453 9.69 1.21 -17.50
N GLY A 454 9.53 1.49 -18.80
CA GLY A 454 8.90 0.57 -19.72
C GLY A 454 9.78 -0.66 -19.92
N LYS A 455 9.24 -1.86 -19.68
CA LYS A 455 9.79 -3.08 -20.29
C LYS A 455 9.27 -3.13 -21.72
N TYR A 456 9.94 -2.41 -22.61
CA TYR A 456 9.57 -2.36 -24.03
C TYR A 456 9.90 -3.70 -24.68
N ASP A 457 9.00 -4.68 -24.54
CA ASP A 457 9.25 -6.05 -24.98
C ASP A 457 9.25 -6.20 -26.53
N ASN A 458 8.90 -5.16 -27.30
CA ASN A 458 9.10 -5.05 -28.75
C ASN A 458 9.09 -3.55 -29.17
N GLU A 459 9.95 -3.13 -30.10
CA GLU A 459 10.14 -1.73 -30.55
C GLU A 459 8.87 -1.07 -31.15
N THR A 460 7.84 -1.85 -31.51
CA THR A 460 6.70 -1.38 -32.29
C THR A 460 5.54 -0.78 -31.49
N ASP A 461 5.65 -0.58 -30.17
CA ASP A 461 4.52 -0.04 -29.37
C ASP A 461 4.90 0.86 -28.18
N VAL A 462 6.06 1.53 -28.25
CA VAL A 462 6.56 2.42 -27.17
C VAL A 462 5.58 3.55 -26.87
N ALA A 463 5.03 4.18 -27.92
CA ALA A 463 4.12 5.31 -27.80
C ALA A 463 2.78 4.91 -27.15
N GLU A 464 2.20 3.78 -27.54
CA GLU A 464 0.94 3.31 -26.96
C GLU A 464 1.12 2.84 -25.52
N GLN A 465 2.21 2.15 -25.20
CA GLN A 465 2.52 1.77 -23.83
C GLN A 465 2.65 2.98 -22.91
N HIS A 466 3.28 4.05 -23.41
CA HIS A 466 3.36 5.31 -22.70
C HIS A 466 1.98 5.96 -22.52
N ARG A 467 1.11 5.93 -23.53
CA ARG A 467 -0.28 6.40 -23.41
C ARG A 467 -1.10 5.58 -22.40
N LEU A 468 -0.88 4.27 -22.32
CA LEU A 468 -1.50 3.40 -21.32
C LEU A 468 -1.06 3.74 -19.87
N GLN A 469 0.04 4.47 -19.66
CA GLN A 469 0.39 5.00 -18.34
C GLN A 469 -0.65 6.00 -17.82
N SER A 470 -1.40 6.67 -18.70
CA SER A 470 -2.50 7.56 -18.30
C SER A 470 -3.58 6.84 -17.50
N LEU A 471 -3.89 5.58 -17.84
CA LEU A 471 -4.81 4.75 -17.08
C LEU A 471 -4.26 4.47 -15.67
N GLN A 472 -2.96 4.15 -15.55
CA GLN A 472 -2.35 3.90 -14.25
C GLN A 472 -2.37 5.16 -13.36
N LYS A 473 -2.06 6.32 -13.94
CA LYS A 473 -2.17 7.63 -13.27
C LYS A 473 -3.59 7.89 -12.79
N ALA A 474 -4.60 7.61 -13.63
CA ALA A 474 -6.01 7.79 -13.29
C ALA A 474 -6.48 6.89 -12.13
N LEU A 475 -6.09 5.61 -12.13
CA LEU A 475 -6.52 4.64 -11.11
C LEU A 475 -6.10 5.01 -9.68
N VAL A 476 -5.06 5.83 -9.52
CA VAL A 476 -4.58 6.30 -8.22
C VAL A 476 -5.61 7.20 -7.54
N ILE A 477 -6.43 7.94 -8.30
CA ILE A 477 -7.49 8.78 -7.74
C ILE A 477 -8.53 7.96 -6.98
N GLN A 478 -8.71 6.68 -7.28
CA GLN A 478 -9.64 5.82 -6.54
C GLN A 478 -9.34 5.80 -5.03
N TRP A 479 -8.06 5.89 -4.62
CA TRP A 479 -7.69 5.91 -3.21
C TRP A 479 -8.30 7.10 -2.46
N LEU A 480 -8.53 8.21 -3.15
CA LEU A 480 -9.14 9.43 -2.62
C LEU A 480 -10.68 9.42 -2.74
N CYS A 481 -11.24 8.61 -3.62
CA CYS A 481 -12.68 8.48 -3.82
C CYS A 481 -13.34 7.48 -2.87
N PHE A 482 -12.56 6.77 -2.04
CA PHE A 482 -13.13 5.87 -1.03
C PHE A 482 -13.78 6.65 0.11
N THR A 483 -14.98 6.24 0.50
CA THR A 483 -15.65 6.80 1.68
C THR A 483 -15.06 6.17 2.95
N PRO A 484 -14.52 6.98 3.88
CA PRO A 484 -14.11 6.52 5.21
C PRO A 484 -15.30 5.89 5.96
N PRO A 485 -15.06 4.83 6.76
CA PRO A 485 -16.11 4.25 7.59
C PRO A 485 -16.54 5.23 8.69
N SER A 486 -17.77 5.09 9.18
CA SER A 486 -18.33 5.96 10.23
C SER A 486 -17.61 5.84 11.59
N THR A 487 -16.75 4.83 11.74
CA THR A 487 -15.86 4.62 12.89
C THR A 487 -14.73 5.65 12.98
N VAL A 488 -14.35 6.28 11.86
CA VAL A 488 -13.28 7.28 11.82
C VAL A 488 -13.80 8.62 12.36
N ASN A 489 -13.06 9.20 13.30
CA ASN A 489 -13.35 10.53 13.84
C ASN A 489 -13.40 11.56 12.72
N ASN A 490 -14.43 12.42 12.72
CA ASN A 490 -14.63 13.44 11.69
C ASN A 490 -14.68 12.87 10.25
N SER A 491 -15.20 11.65 10.07
CA SER A 491 -15.31 10.97 8.76
C SER A 491 -15.80 11.88 7.64
N ARG A 492 -16.81 12.73 7.89
CA ARG A 492 -17.31 13.71 6.93
C ARG A 492 -16.26 14.75 6.50
N SER A 493 -15.53 15.33 7.45
CA SER A 493 -14.46 16.28 7.17
C SER A 493 -13.30 15.61 6.42
N VAL A 494 -12.97 14.38 6.80
CA VAL A 494 -11.97 13.56 6.10
C VAL A 494 -12.38 13.30 4.65
N SER A 495 -13.64 12.91 4.39
CA SER A 495 -14.17 12.75 3.04
C SER A 495 -14.05 14.02 2.20
N MET A 496 -14.37 15.19 2.77
CA MET A 496 -14.24 16.48 2.08
C MET A 496 -12.78 16.79 1.72
N LYS A 497 -11.84 16.56 2.63
CA LYS A 497 -10.41 16.73 2.37
C LYS A 497 -9.90 15.78 1.28
N LEU A 498 -10.34 14.52 1.30
CA LEU A 498 -9.99 13.54 0.27
C LEU A 498 -10.53 13.92 -1.09
N LEU A 499 -11.80 14.34 -1.17
CA LEU A 499 -12.39 14.82 -2.43
C LEU A 499 -11.66 16.05 -2.96
N PHE A 500 -11.34 17.02 -2.09
CA PHE A 500 -10.61 18.21 -2.52
C PHE A 500 -9.24 17.86 -3.11
N ARG A 501 -8.50 16.94 -2.48
CA ARG A 501 -7.26 16.40 -3.04
C ARG A 501 -7.50 15.63 -4.34
N ALA A 502 -8.60 14.88 -4.44
CA ALA A 502 -8.98 14.16 -5.65
C ALA A 502 -9.20 15.11 -6.82
N LEU A 503 -9.95 16.20 -6.60
CA LEU A 503 -10.20 17.25 -7.59
C LEU A 503 -8.89 17.93 -8.01
N THR A 504 -8.10 18.39 -7.05
CA THR A 504 -6.83 19.09 -7.30
C THR A 504 -5.89 18.24 -8.15
N HIS A 505 -5.69 16.96 -7.77
CA HIS A 505 -4.81 16.07 -8.51
C HIS A 505 -5.41 15.64 -9.86
N SER A 506 -6.74 15.50 -9.96
CA SER A 506 -7.39 15.18 -11.23
C SER A 506 -7.24 16.31 -12.24
N ASN A 507 -7.32 17.58 -11.83
CA ASN A 507 -7.04 18.73 -12.69
C ASN A 507 -5.60 18.71 -13.23
N VAL A 508 -4.62 18.35 -12.38
CA VAL A 508 -3.23 18.14 -12.81
C VAL A 508 -3.15 17.07 -13.90
N LEU A 509 -3.80 15.92 -13.69
CA LEU A 509 -3.81 14.83 -14.65
C LEU A 509 -4.59 15.17 -15.94
N PHE A 510 -5.70 15.91 -15.87
CA PHE A 510 -6.44 16.31 -17.07
C PHE A 510 -5.62 17.21 -17.99
N ARG A 511 -4.80 18.12 -17.42
CA ARG A 511 -3.84 18.93 -18.19
C ARG A 511 -2.84 18.04 -18.93
N GLU A 512 -2.27 17.04 -18.25
CA GLU A 512 -1.34 16.08 -18.87
C GLU A 512 -2.03 15.23 -19.94
N PHE A 513 -3.21 14.68 -19.63
CA PHE A 513 -3.94 13.78 -20.52
C PHE A 513 -4.41 14.46 -21.80
N ALA A 514 -4.82 15.73 -21.72
CA ALA A 514 -5.20 16.48 -22.90
C ALA A 514 -4.01 16.63 -23.86
N LEU A 515 -2.81 16.87 -23.32
CA LEU A 515 -1.56 17.01 -24.07
C LEU A 515 -0.94 15.69 -24.54
N ILE A 516 -1.63 14.55 -24.42
CA ILE A 516 -1.28 13.29 -25.09
C ILE A 516 -2.41 12.77 -26.02
N SER A 517 -3.60 13.36 -25.96
CA SER A 517 -4.80 12.85 -26.63
C SER A 517 -5.33 13.76 -27.75
N MET A 518 -4.52 14.67 -28.30
CA MET A 518 -4.99 15.61 -29.35
C MET A 518 -5.21 15.00 -30.73
N TRP A 519 -4.89 13.73 -30.93
CA TRP A 519 -5.06 13.00 -32.18
C TRP A 519 -6.54 12.89 -32.58
N ARG A 520 -6.79 13.16 -33.87
CA ARG A 520 -8.09 12.96 -34.53
C ARG A 520 -8.28 11.49 -34.89
N VAL A 521 -8.43 10.65 -33.86
CA VAL A 521 -8.67 9.20 -33.99
C VAL A 521 -9.89 8.78 -33.18
N PRO A 522 -10.62 7.72 -33.58
CA PRO A 522 -11.80 7.25 -32.85
C PRO A 522 -11.52 6.78 -31.41
N ALA A 523 -10.29 6.39 -31.11
CA ALA A 523 -9.92 5.85 -29.80
C ALA A 523 -10.07 6.91 -28.68
N MET A 524 -10.81 6.58 -27.63
CA MET A 524 -11.06 7.47 -26.50
C MET A 524 -9.87 7.51 -25.54
N PRO A 525 -9.49 8.68 -24.98
CA PRO A 525 -8.44 8.77 -23.96
C PRO A 525 -8.86 8.06 -22.67
N VAL A 526 -8.35 6.84 -22.48
CA VAL A 526 -8.74 5.94 -21.38
C VAL A 526 -8.48 6.55 -20.00
N GLY A 527 -7.37 7.27 -19.82
CA GLY A 527 -7.05 7.94 -18.56
C GLY A 527 -8.10 8.99 -18.15
N ALA A 528 -8.45 9.90 -19.07
CA ALA A 528 -9.43 10.96 -18.80
C ALA A 528 -10.83 10.40 -18.55
N HIS A 529 -11.27 9.43 -19.35
CA HIS A 529 -12.55 8.75 -19.14
C HIS A 529 -12.61 8.05 -17.77
N THR A 530 -11.54 7.35 -17.39
CA THR A 530 -11.45 6.69 -16.08
C THR A 530 -11.56 7.71 -14.95
N LEU A 531 -10.84 8.84 -15.03
CA LEU A 531 -10.93 9.91 -14.02
C LEU A 531 -12.35 10.46 -13.85
N LEU A 532 -13.01 10.80 -14.95
CA LEU A 532 -14.39 11.29 -14.92
C LEU A 532 -15.33 10.27 -14.28
N SER A 533 -15.18 8.99 -14.60
CA SER A 533 -15.99 7.91 -14.03
C SER A 533 -15.79 7.75 -12.50
N LEU A 534 -14.55 7.90 -12.03
CA LEU A 534 -14.21 7.77 -10.60
C LEU A 534 -14.78 8.92 -9.76
N LEU A 535 -14.84 10.13 -10.33
CA LEU A 535 -15.30 11.34 -9.65
C LEU A 535 -16.81 11.58 -9.74
N ALA A 536 -17.51 10.94 -10.67
CA ALA A 536 -18.94 11.17 -10.91
C ALA A 536 -19.81 10.99 -9.65
N GLU A 537 -19.66 9.86 -8.95
CA GLU A 537 -20.45 9.56 -7.75
C GLU A 537 -20.04 10.40 -6.52
N PRO A 538 -18.74 10.53 -6.17
CA PRO A 538 -18.32 11.40 -5.07
C PRO A 538 -18.81 12.84 -5.21
N LEU A 539 -18.74 13.43 -6.40
CA LEU A 539 -19.18 14.81 -6.64
C LEU A 539 -20.70 14.95 -6.54
N LYS A 540 -21.46 13.95 -6.99
CA LYS A 540 -22.93 13.94 -6.86
C LYS A 540 -23.36 13.93 -5.40
N GLN A 541 -22.76 13.07 -4.57
CA GLN A 541 -23.07 12.96 -3.14
C GLN A 541 -22.81 14.26 -2.37
N LEU A 542 -21.83 15.05 -2.80
CA LEU A 542 -21.47 16.32 -2.15
C LEU A 542 -22.28 17.52 -2.68
N SER A 543 -22.85 17.43 -3.87
CA SER A 543 -23.70 18.50 -4.43
C SER A 543 -24.93 18.85 -3.59
N ASP A 544 -25.37 17.92 -2.73
CA ASP A 544 -26.48 18.11 -1.79
C ASP A 544 -26.03 18.74 -0.44
N ASP A 545 -24.74 18.70 -0.11
CA ASP A 545 -24.17 19.04 1.21
C ASP A 545 -23.28 20.32 1.22
N LEU A 546 -22.94 20.87 0.05
CA LEU A 546 -21.93 21.95 -0.15
C LEU A 546 -22.31 23.34 0.39
N VAL A 547 -23.49 23.54 0.99
CA VAL A 547 -24.01 24.87 1.34
C VAL A 547 -23.27 25.55 2.52
N SER A 548 -22.25 24.95 3.15
CA SER A 548 -21.67 25.50 4.39
C SER A 548 -20.14 25.64 4.50
N VAL A 549 -19.34 25.12 3.55
CA VAL A 549 -17.85 25.10 3.70
C VAL A 549 -17.14 25.24 2.34
N GLU A 550 -17.37 26.32 1.58
CA GLU A 550 -16.58 26.56 0.36
C GLU A 550 -15.37 27.44 0.69
N SER A 551 -14.16 26.87 0.64
CA SER A 551 -12.94 27.67 0.48
C SER A 551 -12.85 28.14 -0.98
N HIS A 552 -12.26 29.31 -1.21
CA HIS A 552 -12.04 29.85 -2.56
C HIS A 552 -11.34 28.82 -3.47
N GLU A 553 -10.28 28.18 -2.95
CA GLU A 553 -9.48 27.18 -3.64
C GLU A 553 -10.28 25.95 -4.09
N PHE A 554 -11.27 25.50 -3.32
CA PHE A 554 -12.15 24.40 -3.70
C PHE A 554 -13.03 24.78 -4.91
N SER A 555 -13.58 25.99 -4.89
CA SER A 555 -14.42 26.51 -5.97
C SER A 555 -13.66 26.61 -7.29
N GLU A 556 -12.41 27.10 -7.25
CA GLU A 556 -11.56 27.19 -8.42
C GLU A 556 -11.21 25.82 -9.01
N ASN A 557 -10.84 24.86 -8.16
CA ASN A 557 -10.56 23.50 -8.60
C ASN A 557 -11.81 22.81 -9.16
N LEU A 558 -12.99 23.05 -8.58
CA LEU A 558 -14.25 22.52 -9.10
C LEU A 558 -14.61 23.15 -10.45
N LYS A 559 -14.39 24.45 -10.62
CA LYS A 559 -14.59 25.15 -11.90
C LYS A 559 -13.68 24.59 -12.98
N GLU A 560 -12.39 24.42 -12.69
CA GLU A 560 -11.46 23.81 -13.65
C GLU A 560 -11.87 22.37 -13.99
N PHE A 561 -12.31 21.57 -13.01
CA PHE A 561 -12.82 20.23 -13.26
C PHE A 561 -14.03 20.25 -14.21
N GLN A 562 -14.95 21.20 -14.04
CA GLN A 562 -16.11 21.36 -14.92
C GLN A 562 -15.68 21.73 -16.35
N ASP A 563 -14.72 22.65 -16.49
CA ASP A 563 -14.14 23.01 -17.79
C ASP A 563 -13.53 21.78 -18.47
N TRP A 564 -12.80 20.92 -17.74
CA TRP A 564 -12.27 19.67 -18.28
C TRP A 564 -13.36 18.67 -18.64
N SER A 565 -14.39 18.51 -17.80
CA SER A 565 -15.52 17.62 -18.08
C SER A 565 -16.25 18.00 -19.36
N GLU A 566 -16.44 19.30 -19.61
CA GLU A 566 -17.04 19.80 -20.85
C GLU A 566 -16.12 19.56 -22.06
N PHE A 567 -14.82 19.83 -21.93
CA PHE A 567 -13.84 19.56 -23.00
C PHE A 567 -13.83 18.09 -23.42
N TYR A 568 -13.75 17.16 -22.47
CA TYR A 568 -13.76 15.73 -22.79
C TYR A 568 -15.13 15.23 -23.27
N SER A 569 -16.22 15.92 -22.92
CA SER A 569 -17.53 15.66 -23.55
C SER A 569 -17.51 16.03 -25.03
N CYS A 570 -16.92 17.18 -25.40
CA CYS A 570 -16.77 17.61 -26.79
C CYS A 570 -15.82 16.68 -27.57
N ASP A 571 -14.72 16.24 -26.94
CA ASP A 571 -13.80 15.27 -27.51
C ASP A 571 -14.49 13.92 -27.78
N ALA A 572 -15.35 13.47 -26.85
CA ALA A 572 -16.10 12.22 -26.99
C ALA A 572 -17.12 12.26 -28.14
N THR A 573 -17.87 13.35 -28.30
CA THR A 573 -18.83 13.51 -29.40
C THR A 573 -18.11 13.53 -30.75
N TYR A 574 -17.00 14.26 -30.86
CA TYR A 574 -16.17 14.28 -32.07
C TYR A 574 -15.64 12.89 -32.43
N ARG A 575 -15.08 12.14 -31.46
CA ARG A 575 -14.56 10.79 -31.73
C ARG A 575 -15.67 9.81 -32.11
N ASN A 576 -16.85 9.96 -31.53
CA ASN A 576 -18.02 9.16 -31.91
C ASN A 576 -18.44 9.45 -33.35
N TRP A 577 -18.51 10.72 -33.74
CA TRP A 577 -18.76 11.10 -35.15
C TRP A 577 -17.68 10.55 -36.07
N LEU A 578 -16.39 10.74 -35.76
CA LEU A 578 -15.28 10.26 -36.59
C LEU A 578 -15.31 8.73 -36.74
N LYS A 579 -15.72 8.00 -35.70
CA LYS A 579 -15.92 6.56 -35.77
C LYS A 579 -17.00 6.21 -36.81
N VAL A 580 -18.15 6.87 -36.75
CA VAL A 580 -19.26 6.66 -37.69
C VAL A 580 -18.85 7.04 -39.12
N GLU A 581 -18.15 8.17 -39.31
CA GLU A 581 -17.65 8.62 -40.62
C GLU A 581 -16.69 7.58 -41.25
N LEU A 582 -15.75 7.05 -40.47
CA LEU A 582 -14.82 6.02 -40.95
C LEU A 582 -15.51 4.70 -41.25
N GLU A 583 -16.45 4.25 -40.41
CA GLU A 583 -17.24 3.03 -40.66
C GLU A 583 -18.07 3.18 -41.95
N ASN A 584 -18.66 4.35 -42.19
CA ASN A 584 -19.40 4.65 -43.42
C ASN A 584 -18.48 4.70 -44.66
N ALA A 585 -17.26 5.21 -44.52
CA ALA A 585 -16.29 5.29 -45.61
C ALA A 585 -15.79 3.92 -46.10
N GLU A 586 -15.87 2.87 -45.28
CA GLU A 586 -15.57 1.48 -45.68
C GLU A 586 -16.66 0.85 -46.56
N ILE A 587 -17.87 1.42 -46.55
CA ILE A 587 -19.04 0.93 -47.30
C ILE A 587 -19.13 1.66 -48.65
N SER A 588 -19.48 0.94 -49.71
CA SER A 588 -19.72 1.56 -51.02
C SER A 588 -20.86 2.59 -50.94
N PRO A 589 -20.76 3.78 -51.56
CA PRO A 589 -21.82 4.79 -51.52
C PRO A 589 -23.21 4.31 -51.99
N VAL A 590 -23.25 3.23 -52.79
CA VAL A 590 -24.48 2.60 -53.31
C VAL A 590 -25.11 1.63 -52.29
N GLU A 591 -24.31 1.11 -51.36
CA GLU A 591 -24.72 0.15 -50.32
C GLU A 591 -25.03 0.84 -48.98
N LEU A 592 -24.62 2.11 -48.81
CA LEU A 592 -24.86 2.90 -47.62
C LEU A 592 -26.36 3.24 -47.46
N SER A 593 -26.95 2.78 -46.36
CA SER A 593 -28.36 3.00 -46.05
C SER A 593 -28.66 4.45 -45.65
N ASP A 594 -29.92 4.86 -45.80
CA ASP A 594 -30.35 6.20 -45.37
C ASP A 594 -30.26 6.36 -43.84
N GLU A 595 -30.36 5.27 -43.07
CA GLU A 595 -30.18 5.28 -41.62
C GLU A 595 -28.72 5.58 -41.23
N GLU A 596 -27.74 4.96 -41.91
CA GLU A 596 -26.31 5.21 -41.68
C GLU A 596 -25.93 6.67 -42.00
N LYS A 597 -26.44 7.22 -43.10
CA LYS A 597 -26.27 8.63 -43.47
C LYS A 597 -26.89 9.56 -42.42
N GLN A 598 -28.10 9.24 -41.97
CA GLN A 598 -28.79 10.07 -40.98
C GLN A 598 -28.08 10.03 -39.62
N ASN A 599 -27.55 8.88 -39.21
CA ASN A 599 -26.78 8.73 -37.98
C ASN A 599 -25.50 9.56 -38.00
N GLU A 600 -24.78 9.59 -39.11
CA GLU A 600 -23.59 10.43 -39.30
C GLU A 600 -23.93 11.92 -39.15
N VAL A 601 -24.98 12.39 -39.81
CA VAL A 601 -25.46 13.78 -39.72
C VAL A 601 -25.86 14.14 -38.30
N ILE A 602 -26.51 13.23 -37.56
CA ILE A 602 -26.89 13.46 -36.16
C ILE A 602 -25.63 13.59 -35.29
N ALA A 603 -24.68 12.67 -35.41
CA ALA A 603 -23.43 12.70 -34.64
C ALA A 603 -22.58 13.94 -34.95
N ALA A 604 -22.55 14.36 -36.23
CA ALA A 604 -21.89 15.58 -36.67
C ALA A 604 -22.52 16.83 -36.05
N ARG A 605 -23.86 16.95 -36.07
CA ARG A 605 -24.57 18.08 -35.46
C ARG A 605 -24.37 18.13 -33.95
N GLU A 606 -24.44 16.98 -33.26
CA GLU A 606 -24.16 16.89 -31.83
C GLU A 606 -22.74 17.36 -31.50
N THR A 607 -21.75 16.99 -32.31
CA THR A 607 -20.35 17.43 -32.17
C THR A 607 -20.22 18.95 -32.31
N LEU A 608 -20.86 19.54 -33.31
CA LEU A 608 -20.86 21.00 -33.50
C LEU A 608 -21.55 21.73 -32.36
N ASP A 609 -22.74 21.28 -31.97
CA ASP A 609 -23.55 21.93 -30.93
C ASP A 609 -22.80 21.91 -29.59
N THR A 610 -22.24 20.76 -29.19
CA THR A 610 -21.45 20.64 -27.95
C THR A 610 -20.20 21.50 -27.96
N SER A 611 -19.44 21.49 -29.05
CA SER A 611 -18.21 22.26 -29.19
C SER A 611 -18.45 23.76 -29.23
N LEU A 612 -19.51 24.23 -29.91
CA LEU A 612 -19.88 25.64 -29.94
C LEU A 612 -20.32 26.15 -28.57
N LEU A 613 -21.04 25.32 -27.81
CA LEU A 613 -21.46 25.66 -26.44
C LEU A 613 -20.23 25.95 -25.55
N LEU A 614 -19.15 25.18 -25.70
CA LEU A 614 -17.87 25.42 -25.03
C LEU A 614 -17.18 26.70 -25.54
N LEU A 615 -17.09 26.88 -26.86
CA LEU A 615 -16.37 28.00 -27.49
C LEU A 615 -17.06 29.37 -27.31
N GLN A 616 -18.39 29.40 -27.19
CA GLN A 616 -19.20 30.63 -27.09
C GLN A 616 -19.36 31.17 -25.65
N ARG A 617 -18.69 30.56 -24.65
CA ARG A 617 -18.78 30.98 -23.24
C ARG A 617 -18.20 32.39 -23.02
N GLN A 618 -19.07 33.39 -22.83
CA GLN A 618 -18.66 34.78 -22.58
C GLN A 618 -18.32 35.09 -21.11
N LYS A 619 -19.13 34.61 -20.16
CA LYS A 619 -18.97 34.98 -18.74
C LYS A 619 -17.83 34.23 -18.03
N ASN A 620 -17.63 32.98 -18.40
CA ASN A 620 -16.59 32.10 -17.85
C ASN A 620 -15.92 31.38 -19.01
N PRO A 621 -14.99 32.02 -19.75
CA PRO A 621 -14.34 31.34 -20.85
C PRO A 621 -13.51 30.16 -20.35
N TRP A 622 -13.37 29.14 -21.20
CA TRP A 622 -12.75 27.87 -20.85
C TRP A 622 -11.29 28.03 -20.38
N LEU A 623 -10.96 27.48 -19.20
CA LEU A 623 -9.67 27.60 -18.53
C LEU A 623 -9.18 29.05 -18.38
N VAL A 624 -10.11 29.98 -18.13
CA VAL A 624 -9.78 31.31 -17.59
C VAL A 624 -9.90 31.25 -16.07
N PRO A 625 -8.80 31.46 -15.31
CA PRO A 625 -8.89 31.61 -13.87
C PRO A 625 -9.77 32.80 -13.52
N THR A 626 -10.59 32.66 -12.48
CA THR A 626 -11.23 33.79 -11.79
C THR A 626 -10.11 34.67 -11.24
N GLU A 627 -10.14 35.97 -11.49
CA GLU A 627 -9.05 36.90 -11.12
C GLU A 627 -8.75 36.82 -9.62
N ASP A 628 -7.79 36.00 -9.21
CA ASP A 628 -7.27 35.99 -7.84
C ASP A 628 -5.84 35.45 -7.77
N HIS A 629 -5.05 36.14 -6.94
CA HIS A 629 -3.59 36.04 -6.75
C HIS A 629 -2.73 36.78 -7.78
N ILE A 630 -2.90 38.11 -7.85
CA ILE A 630 -1.83 38.98 -8.33
C ILE A 630 -0.66 38.83 -7.36
N LEU A 631 0.41 38.15 -7.79
CA LEU A 631 1.68 38.17 -7.06
C LEU A 631 2.30 39.55 -7.24
N GLU A 632 2.06 40.46 -6.28
CA GLU A 632 2.80 41.73 -6.22
C GLU A 632 4.12 41.46 -5.48
N SER A 633 5.20 41.23 -6.23
CA SER A 633 6.55 41.13 -5.67
C SER A 633 7.39 42.32 -6.13
N ASP A 634 8.03 43.00 -5.18
CA ASP A 634 9.00 44.06 -5.45
C ASP A 634 10.36 43.49 -5.94
N GLU A 635 10.57 42.17 -5.84
CA GLU A 635 11.78 41.46 -6.26
C GLU A 635 11.58 40.74 -7.62
N PRO A 636 12.66 40.54 -8.41
CA PRO A 636 12.55 39.84 -9.70
C PRO A 636 12.22 38.35 -9.51
N VAL A 637 11.00 37.98 -9.90
CA VAL A 637 10.50 36.59 -9.90
C VAL A 637 10.81 35.93 -11.25
N PHE A 638 11.23 34.67 -11.22
CA PHE A 638 11.44 33.83 -12.40
C PHE A 638 10.31 32.81 -12.56
N LEU A 639 9.94 32.52 -13.80
CA LEU A 639 9.03 31.46 -14.18
C LEU A 639 9.83 30.24 -14.58
N GLU A 640 9.41 29.06 -14.13
CA GLU A 640 9.96 27.79 -14.54
C GLU A 640 8.85 26.85 -15.00
N LEU A 641 9.06 26.23 -16.16
CA LEU A 641 8.17 25.24 -16.78
C LEU A 641 8.98 23.98 -17.06
N HIS A 642 8.58 22.88 -16.44
CA HIS A 642 9.24 21.58 -16.56
C HIS A 642 8.28 20.60 -17.20
N ALA A 643 8.73 19.95 -18.26
CA ALA A 643 7.97 18.95 -18.99
C ALA A 643 8.83 17.70 -19.19
N THR A 644 8.23 16.53 -19.00
CA THR A 644 8.82 15.27 -19.45
C THR A 644 7.99 14.77 -20.62
N ALA A 645 8.62 14.49 -21.75
CA ALA A 645 7.92 14.15 -22.98
C ALA A 645 8.66 13.08 -23.79
N MET A 646 7.92 12.33 -24.61
CA MET A 646 8.51 11.54 -25.68
C MET A 646 8.55 12.34 -26.98
N LEU A 647 9.51 12.02 -27.84
CA LEU A 647 9.57 12.56 -29.19
C LEU A 647 8.85 11.60 -30.15
N CYS A 648 7.79 12.05 -30.78
CA CYS A 648 7.03 11.24 -31.73
C CYS A 648 7.15 11.83 -33.14
N SER A 649 7.46 11.00 -34.13
CA SER A 649 7.45 11.39 -35.54
C SER A 649 6.03 11.56 -36.07
N SER A 650 5.90 12.15 -37.26
CA SER A 650 4.60 12.33 -37.92
C SER A 650 3.90 11.02 -38.30
N SER A 651 4.63 9.90 -38.37
CA SER A 651 4.04 8.56 -38.54
C SER A 651 3.49 7.97 -37.23
N GLY A 652 3.77 8.61 -36.09
CA GLY A 652 3.44 8.10 -34.75
C GLY A 652 4.53 7.23 -34.12
N ASP A 653 5.65 7.02 -34.81
CA ASP A 653 6.78 6.26 -34.27
C ASP A 653 7.58 7.09 -33.24
N CYS A 654 7.94 6.46 -32.11
CA CYS A 654 8.72 7.09 -31.06
C CYS A 654 10.22 7.15 -31.42
N LEU A 655 10.84 8.31 -31.21
CA LEU A 655 12.26 8.56 -31.45
C LEU A 655 13.03 8.46 -30.14
N ALA A 656 13.97 7.51 -30.07
CA ALA A 656 14.89 7.42 -28.94
C ALA A 656 15.78 8.68 -28.89
N PRO A 657 15.77 9.45 -27.78
CA PRO A 657 16.57 10.66 -27.67
C PRO A 657 18.07 10.32 -27.53
N ASP A 658 18.90 11.13 -28.19
CA ASP A 658 20.35 11.13 -28.03
C ASP A 658 20.84 12.57 -27.73
N ALA A 659 22.13 12.72 -27.41
CA ALA A 659 22.71 14.03 -27.10
C ALA A 659 22.56 15.04 -28.26
N THR A 660 22.54 14.56 -29.50
CA THR A 660 22.40 15.40 -30.71
C THR A 660 20.98 15.92 -30.85
N LEU A 661 19.97 15.06 -30.66
CA LEU A 661 18.56 15.39 -30.65
C LEU A 661 18.24 16.35 -29.52
N CYS A 662 18.73 16.11 -28.30
CA CYS A 662 18.55 17.04 -27.18
C CYS A 662 19.13 18.42 -27.49
N THR A 663 20.34 18.49 -28.06
CA THR A 663 20.97 19.76 -28.45
C THR A 663 20.19 20.47 -29.55
N THR A 664 19.69 19.72 -30.54
CA THR A 664 18.91 20.27 -31.65
C THR A 664 17.56 20.79 -31.16
N LEU A 665 16.87 20.04 -30.29
CA LEU A 665 15.61 20.45 -29.67
C LEU A 665 15.80 21.71 -28.83
N MET A 666 16.86 21.76 -28.00
CA MET A 666 17.22 22.95 -27.22
C MET A 666 17.44 24.17 -28.13
N SER A 667 18.19 24.02 -29.23
CA SER A 667 18.42 25.10 -30.19
C SER A 667 17.14 25.53 -30.91
N ALA A 668 16.23 24.60 -31.19
CA ALA A 668 14.97 24.88 -31.85
C ALA A 668 14.00 25.64 -30.92
N LEU A 669 13.96 25.27 -29.63
CA LEU A 669 13.23 25.99 -28.59
C LEU A 669 13.76 27.42 -28.42
N TYR A 670 15.09 27.62 -28.40
CA TYR A 670 15.64 28.98 -28.42
C TYR A 670 15.23 29.78 -29.66
N SER A 671 15.14 29.10 -30.82
CA SER A 671 14.76 29.72 -32.10
C SER A 671 13.27 30.04 -32.22
N SER A 672 12.42 29.56 -31.29
CA SER A 672 10.99 29.89 -31.28
C SER A 672 10.70 31.27 -30.67
N VAL A 673 11.72 31.96 -30.16
CA VAL A 673 11.64 33.29 -29.55
C VAL A 673 12.65 34.23 -30.23
N SER A 674 12.38 35.54 -30.22
CA SER A 674 13.33 36.52 -30.76
C SER A 674 14.57 36.64 -29.89
N GLU A 675 15.72 36.94 -30.50
CA GLU A 675 16.99 37.15 -29.76
C GLU A 675 16.88 38.28 -28.72
N GLU A 676 16.08 39.32 -29.02
CA GLU A 676 15.82 40.42 -28.09
C GLU A 676 15.09 39.94 -26.83
N GLU A 677 14.05 39.13 -26.98
CA GLU A 677 13.31 38.59 -25.84
C GLU A 677 14.16 37.57 -25.06
N VAL A 678 14.97 36.74 -25.72
CA VAL A 678 15.91 35.82 -25.04
C VAL A 678 16.83 36.58 -24.08
N LEU A 679 17.40 37.70 -24.52
CA LEU A 679 18.29 38.53 -23.69
C LEU A 679 17.53 39.28 -22.60
N LYS A 680 16.44 39.96 -22.98
CA LYS A 680 15.64 40.80 -22.06
C LYS A 680 15.00 39.99 -20.94
N ARG A 681 14.49 38.80 -21.27
CA ARG A 681 13.80 37.88 -20.35
C ARG A 681 14.75 36.87 -19.71
N GLN A 682 16.04 36.90 -20.04
CA GLN A 682 17.03 35.93 -19.54
C GLN A 682 16.56 34.48 -19.72
N ILE A 683 16.12 34.12 -20.93
CA ILE A 683 15.54 32.80 -21.19
C ILE A 683 16.63 31.72 -21.11
N MET A 684 16.36 30.69 -20.31
CA MET A 684 17.18 29.49 -20.22
C MET A 684 16.37 28.28 -20.67
N VAL A 685 16.96 27.48 -21.56
CA VAL A 685 16.39 26.21 -22.04
C VAL A 685 17.39 25.12 -21.72
N SER A 686 16.94 24.07 -21.05
CA SER A 686 17.69 22.84 -20.83
C SER A 686 16.89 21.66 -21.34
N VAL A 687 17.57 20.78 -22.07
CA VAL A 687 16.98 19.52 -22.58
C VAL A 687 17.95 18.40 -22.27
N SER A 688 17.48 17.38 -21.55
CA SER A 688 18.26 16.19 -21.19
C SER A 688 17.46 14.91 -21.40
N ILE A 689 18.16 13.79 -21.57
CA ILE A 689 17.54 12.46 -21.56
C ILE A 689 17.12 12.16 -20.12
N SER A 690 15.90 11.65 -19.92
CA SER A 690 15.43 11.32 -18.57
C SER A 690 16.25 10.18 -17.98
N SER A 691 16.60 10.29 -16.69
CA SER A 691 17.31 9.23 -15.98
C SER A 691 16.43 8.01 -15.67
N ARG A 692 15.11 8.15 -15.82
CA ARG A 692 14.12 7.11 -15.49
C ARG A 692 13.67 6.30 -16.70
N ASP A 693 13.64 6.94 -17.87
CA ASP A 693 13.21 6.31 -19.11
C ASP A 693 14.04 6.85 -20.27
N ASN A 694 14.74 5.93 -20.93
CA ASN A 694 15.65 6.27 -22.03
C ASN A 694 14.93 6.77 -23.29
N TYR A 695 13.59 6.65 -23.37
CA TYR A 695 12.79 7.20 -24.46
C TYR A 695 12.21 8.59 -24.16
N CYS A 696 12.36 9.09 -22.93
CA CYS A 696 11.82 10.37 -22.52
C CYS A 696 12.91 11.46 -22.48
N VAL A 697 12.53 12.69 -22.84
CA VAL A 697 13.31 13.90 -22.63
C VAL A 697 12.71 14.74 -21.52
N GLU A 698 13.58 15.38 -20.74
CA GLU A 698 13.24 16.39 -19.75
C GLU A 698 13.55 17.76 -20.34
N VAL A 699 12.52 18.60 -20.47
CA VAL A 699 12.59 19.96 -20.99
C VAL A 699 12.32 20.92 -19.84
N VAL A 700 13.31 21.77 -19.55
CA VAL A 700 13.23 22.79 -18.51
C VAL A 700 13.37 24.16 -19.16
N LEU A 701 12.34 25.00 -19.03
CA LEU A 701 12.31 26.36 -19.53
C LEU A 701 12.23 27.32 -18.35
N ARG A 702 13.10 28.33 -18.32
CA ARG A 702 13.13 29.37 -17.30
C ARG A 702 13.20 30.75 -17.93
N CYS A 703 12.48 31.73 -17.39
CA CYS A 703 12.60 33.13 -17.80
C CYS A 703 12.21 34.10 -16.69
N LEU A 704 12.67 35.35 -16.77
CA LEU A 704 12.24 36.44 -15.90
C LEU A 704 10.74 36.73 -16.15
N ALA A 705 9.93 36.78 -15.10
CA ALA A 705 8.51 37.10 -15.20
C ALA A 705 8.32 38.58 -15.57
N THR A 706 7.34 38.90 -16.42
CA THR A 706 6.88 40.28 -16.61
C THR A 706 5.40 40.41 -16.35
N GLU A 707 4.92 41.64 -16.29
CA GLU A 707 3.49 41.94 -16.31
C GLU A 707 2.83 41.17 -17.46
N LYS A 708 1.74 40.45 -17.15
CA LYS A 708 0.95 39.54 -18.00
C LYS A 708 1.33 38.06 -17.99
N ASP A 709 2.45 37.61 -17.42
CA ASP A 709 2.77 36.16 -17.30
C ASP A 709 2.23 35.53 -16.00
N GLY A 710 0.97 35.80 -15.66
CA GLY A 710 0.44 35.47 -14.32
C GLY A 710 0.70 36.57 -13.28
N LEU A 711 1.36 37.67 -13.66
CA LEU A 711 1.51 38.89 -12.85
C LEU A 711 0.61 40.02 -13.38
N GLY A 712 -0.21 40.63 -12.52
CA GLY A 712 -1.08 41.77 -12.86
C GLY A 712 -2.31 41.40 -13.70
N SER A 713 -2.97 42.40 -14.30
CA SER A 713 -4.19 42.16 -15.10
C SER A 713 -3.90 41.47 -16.44
N HIS A 714 -4.60 40.37 -16.71
CA HIS A 714 -4.41 39.58 -17.92
C HIS A 714 -5.42 39.99 -19.01
N GLN A 715 -4.94 40.49 -20.15
CA GLN A 715 -5.81 40.73 -21.30
C GLN A 715 -5.99 39.49 -22.18
N PHE A 716 -5.01 38.58 -22.21
CA PHE A 716 -4.97 37.43 -23.11
C PHE A 716 -4.40 36.25 -22.31
N HIS A 717 -5.27 35.37 -21.81
CA HIS A 717 -4.91 34.21 -20.97
C HIS A 717 -4.27 33.09 -21.80
N ASP A 718 -3.08 33.36 -22.35
CA ASP A 718 -2.39 32.51 -23.31
C ASP A 718 -1.14 31.83 -22.73
N GLY A 719 -0.86 32.02 -21.44
CA GLY A 719 0.24 31.37 -20.71
C GLY A 719 1.60 32.00 -20.97
N GLY A 720 1.66 33.11 -21.70
CA GLY A 720 2.89 33.85 -21.96
C GLY A 720 3.89 33.09 -22.83
N ILE A 721 5.16 33.44 -22.68
CA ILE A 721 6.23 33.01 -23.59
C ILE A 721 6.61 31.53 -23.42
N LEU A 722 6.67 31.03 -22.18
CA LEU A 722 7.04 29.63 -21.92
C LEU A 722 5.99 28.65 -22.47
N ALA A 723 4.70 28.98 -22.30
CA ALA A 723 3.61 28.21 -22.89
C ALA A 723 3.68 28.22 -24.42
N ALA A 724 4.01 29.35 -25.04
CA ALA A 724 4.15 29.44 -26.50
C ALA A 724 5.31 28.58 -27.03
N MET A 725 6.47 28.61 -26.36
CA MET A 725 7.63 27.78 -26.71
C MET A 725 7.30 26.30 -26.65
N LEU A 726 6.70 25.84 -25.54
CA LEU A 726 6.38 24.43 -25.38
C LEU A 726 5.23 23.99 -26.31
N ALA A 727 4.25 24.87 -26.57
CA ALA A 727 3.18 24.61 -27.54
C ALA A 727 3.72 24.39 -28.96
N ALA A 728 4.76 25.12 -29.39
CA ALA A 728 5.39 24.91 -30.69
C ALA A 728 6.05 23.52 -30.79
N GLY A 729 6.67 23.04 -29.71
CA GLY A 729 7.20 21.67 -29.61
C GLY A 729 6.12 20.61 -29.62
N PHE A 730 5.06 20.81 -28.83
CA PHE A 730 3.89 19.93 -28.79
C PHE A 730 3.23 19.78 -30.18
N LYS A 731 3.05 20.90 -30.90
CA LYS A 731 2.43 20.92 -32.23
C LYS A 731 3.35 20.42 -33.35
N GLY A 732 4.64 20.17 -33.06
CA GLY A 732 5.62 19.74 -34.05
C GLY A 732 6.05 20.82 -35.04
N GLU A 733 6.03 22.08 -34.59
CA GLU A 733 6.22 23.29 -35.40
C GLU A 733 7.51 24.04 -35.07
N LEU A 734 8.45 23.40 -34.37
CA LEU A 734 9.71 24.00 -34.00
C LEU A 734 10.58 24.29 -35.22
N ILE A 735 10.93 25.56 -35.37
CA ILE A 735 11.80 26.05 -36.44
C ILE A 735 13.20 25.44 -36.25
N ARG A 736 13.78 24.87 -37.31
CA ARG A 736 15.08 24.16 -37.31
C ARG A 736 15.09 22.83 -36.53
N PHE A 737 13.92 22.29 -36.20
CA PHE A 737 13.80 20.90 -35.78
C PHE A 737 13.32 20.01 -36.93
N GLN A 738 13.23 18.70 -36.70
CA GLN A 738 12.64 17.77 -37.66
C GLN A 738 11.15 18.08 -37.82
N ALA A 739 10.72 18.35 -39.05
CA ALA A 739 9.35 18.75 -39.35
C ALA A 739 8.36 17.63 -38.97
N GLY A 740 7.30 18.00 -38.25
CA GLY A 740 6.25 17.06 -37.83
C GLY A 740 6.63 16.17 -36.65
N VAL A 741 7.80 16.35 -36.03
CA VAL A 741 8.14 15.67 -34.77
C VAL A 741 7.52 16.43 -33.60
N THR A 742 6.63 15.78 -32.85
CA THR A 742 5.88 16.35 -31.73
C THR A 742 6.47 15.92 -30.38
N LEU A 743 6.19 16.72 -29.36
CA LEU A 743 6.43 16.35 -27.96
C LEU A 743 5.14 15.77 -27.36
N GLU A 744 5.09 14.46 -27.08
CA GLU A 744 4.00 13.87 -26.30
C GLU A 744 4.26 14.07 -24.80
N ILE A 745 3.60 15.07 -24.20
CA ILE A 745 3.87 15.52 -22.83
C ILE A 745 3.29 14.53 -21.81
N SER A 746 4.17 13.83 -21.12
CA SER A 746 3.81 12.84 -20.10
C SER A 746 3.58 13.45 -18.72
N ARG A 747 4.35 14.49 -18.39
CA ARG A 747 4.34 15.18 -17.09
C ARG A 747 4.61 16.66 -17.32
N LEU A 748 3.89 17.50 -16.60
CA LEU A 748 3.97 18.96 -16.74
C LEU A 748 3.84 19.63 -15.37
N ASP A 749 4.80 20.46 -15.02
CA ASP A 749 4.82 21.24 -13.78
C ASP A 749 5.33 22.67 -14.06
N ALA A 750 4.75 23.67 -13.40
CA ALA A 750 5.18 25.06 -13.55
C ALA A 750 5.15 25.80 -12.21
N TRP A 751 6.16 26.65 -11.96
CA TRP A 751 6.30 27.39 -10.71
C TRP A 751 6.93 28.77 -10.89
N TYR A 752 6.65 29.62 -9.90
CA TYR A 752 7.40 30.83 -9.62
C TYR A 752 8.64 30.46 -8.80
N SER A 753 9.77 31.06 -9.14
CA SER A 753 11.05 30.83 -8.47
C SER A 753 11.75 32.16 -8.13
N GLY A 754 12.36 32.22 -6.96
CA GLY A 754 13.17 33.34 -6.53
C GLY A 754 14.49 33.43 -7.30
N SER A 755 15.20 34.53 -7.11
CA SER A 755 16.53 34.72 -7.71
C SER A 755 17.58 33.69 -7.23
N ASP A 756 17.35 33.10 -6.06
CA ASP A 756 18.16 32.03 -5.44
C ASP A 756 17.76 30.61 -5.90
N GLY A 757 16.71 30.48 -6.71
CA GLY A 757 16.16 29.20 -7.15
C GLY A 757 15.19 28.54 -6.15
N SER A 758 14.80 29.24 -5.08
CA SER A 758 13.72 28.79 -4.19
C SER A 758 12.38 28.80 -4.91
N ILE A 759 11.50 27.83 -4.62
CA ILE A 759 10.16 27.74 -5.23
C ILE A 759 9.19 28.58 -4.40
N GLU A 760 8.58 29.58 -5.03
CA GLU A 760 7.64 30.51 -4.37
C GLU A 760 6.19 30.04 -4.45
N GLY A 761 5.80 29.32 -5.50
CA GLY A 761 4.45 28.78 -5.67
C GLY A 761 4.17 28.24 -7.08
N PRO A 762 3.02 27.57 -7.31
CA PRO A 762 2.67 27.03 -8.62
C PRO A 762 2.28 28.14 -9.62
N ALA A 763 2.82 28.09 -10.83
CA ALA A 763 2.52 29.02 -11.92
C ALA A 763 1.45 28.42 -12.85
N THR A 764 0.25 28.19 -12.31
CA THR A 764 -0.88 27.53 -13.02
C THR A 764 -1.28 28.26 -14.29
N TYR A 765 -1.14 29.59 -14.34
CA TYR A 765 -1.38 30.42 -15.53
C TYR A 765 -0.66 29.91 -16.78
N ILE A 766 0.61 29.48 -16.64
CA ILE A 766 1.41 28.98 -17.77
C ILE A 766 0.79 27.69 -18.31
N VAL A 767 0.42 26.77 -17.41
CA VAL A 767 -0.13 25.46 -17.78
C VAL A 767 -1.54 25.61 -18.38
N HIS A 768 -2.40 26.45 -17.79
CA HIS A 768 -3.72 26.76 -18.36
C HIS A 768 -3.59 27.36 -19.75
N GLY A 769 -2.69 28.33 -19.93
CA GLY A 769 -2.42 28.94 -21.23
C GLY A 769 -1.87 27.97 -22.26
N LEU A 770 -0.96 27.06 -21.87
CA LEU A 770 -0.47 25.98 -22.72
C LEU A 770 -1.62 25.07 -23.17
N CYS A 771 -2.44 24.60 -22.22
CA CYS A 771 -3.63 23.80 -22.54
C CYS A 771 -4.53 24.55 -23.51
N ARG A 772 -4.79 25.85 -23.32
CA ARG A 772 -5.59 26.67 -24.25
C ARG A 772 -4.98 26.79 -25.64
N ARG A 773 -3.66 27.01 -25.74
CA ARG A 773 -2.94 27.05 -27.02
C ARG A 773 -3.02 25.74 -27.79
N CYS A 774 -3.18 24.61 -27.10
CA CYS A 774 -3.25 23.30 -27.73
C CYS A 774 -4.71 22.86 -27.99
N CYS A 775 -5.59 22.98 -26.99
CA CYS A 775 -6.95 22.46 -27.00
C CYS A 775 -7.91 23.31 -27.85
N ILE A 776 -7.93 24.64 -27.67
CA ILE A 776 -8.94 25.50 -28.33
C ILE A 776 -8.79 25.47 -29.86
N PRO A 777 -7.58 25.68 -30.44
CA PRO A 777 -7.41 25.57 -31.89
C PRO A 777 -7.83 24.20 -32.43
N GLU A 778 -7.51 23.14 -31.69
CA GLU A 778 -7.84 21.78 -32.12
C GLU A 778 -9.35 21.49 -32.09
N VAL A 779 -10.08 21.98 -31.08
CA VAL A 779 -11.56 21.92 -31.06
C VAL A 779 -12.14 22.66 -32.27
N VAL A 780 -11.61 23.84 -32.60
CA VAL A 780 -12.07 24.60 -33.78
C VAL A 780 -11.78 23.86 -35.08
N LEU A 781 -10.59 23.29 -35.24
CA LEU A 781 -10.23 22.54 -36.44
C LEU A 781 -11.11 21.29 -36.62
N ARG A 782 -11.44 20.61 -35.52
CA ARG A 782 -12.39 19.50 -35.51
C ARG A 782 -13.79 19.94 -35.92
N CYS A 783 -14.26 21.08 -35.42
CA CYS A 783 -15.53 21.67 -35.87
C CYS A 783 -15.50 21.99 -37.37
N MET A 784 -14.40 22.57 -37.88
CA MET A 784 -14.26 22.85 -39.31
C MET A 784 -14.29 21.57 -40.15
N GLN A 785 -13.61 20.52 -39.72
CA GLN A 785 -13.65 19.20 -40.37
C GLN A 785 -15.08 18.66 -40.43
N VAL A 786 -15.83 18.71 -39.32
CA VAL A 786 -17.24 18.28 -39.26
C VAL A 786 -18.11 19.15 -40.18
N CYS A 787 -17.86 20.46 -40.24
CA CYS A 787 -18.57 21.36 -41.15
C CYS A 787 -18.35 20.98 -42.61
N VAL A 788 -17.12 20.63 -43.00
CA VAL A 788 -16.80 20.18 -44.37
C VAL A 788 -17.56 18.89 -44.72
N SER A 789 -17.55 17.91 -43.82
CA SER A 789 -18.30 16.65 -44.00
C SER A 789 -19.82 16.88 -44.11
N LEU A 790 -20.38 17.77 -43.28
CA LEU A 790 -21.81 18.12 -43.35
C LEU A 790 -22.20 18.81 -44.66
N VAL A 791 -21.39 19.72 -45.19
CA VAL A 791 -21.69 20.32 -46.52
C VAL A 791 -21.50 19.28 -47.62
N GLY A 792 -20.44 18.47 -47.58
CA GLY A 792 -20.22 17.40 -48.57
C GLY A 792 -21.37 16.38 -48.63
N SER A 793 -22.08 16.17 -47.52
CA SER A 793 -23.28 15.32 -47.44
C SER A 793 -24.60 16.05 -47.74
N GLY A 794 -24.57 17.29 -48.23
CA GLY A 794 -25.76 18.07 -48.58
C GLY A 794 -26.52 18.67 -47.39
N ASN A 795 -25.90 18.73 -46.21
CA ASN A 795 -26.50 19.17 -44.96
C ASN A 795 -25.76 20.38 -44.35
N PRO A 796 -25.67 21.53 -45.04
CA PRO A 796 -24.83 22.65 -44.59
C PRO A 796 -25.20 23.12 -43.17
N PRO A 797 -24.22 23.28 -42.26
CA PRO A 797 -24.47 23.74 -40.90
C PRO A 797 -24.67 25.26 -40.85
N ASN A 798 -25.63 25.71 -40.04
CA ASN A 798 -25.89 27.15 -39.81
C ASN A 798 -24.79 27.82 -38.98
N SER A 799 -23.99 27.04 -38.25
CA SER A 799 -23.01 27.51 -37.30
C SER A 799 -21.61 27.77 -37.88
N HIS A 800 -21.40 27.48 -39.17
CA HIS A 800 -20.11 27.73 -39.84
C HIS A 800 -19.67 29.19 -39.71
N ASP A 801 -20.55 30.14 -40.05
CA ASP A 801 -20.22 31.58 -40.01
C ASP A 801 -19.98 32.05 -38.57
N GLU A 802 -20.67 31.46 -37.59
CA GLU A 802 -20.42 31.72 -36.17
C GLU A 802 -19.00 31.30 -35.76
N LEU A 803 -18.53 30.15 -36.25
CA LEU A 803 -17.17 29.65 -35.99
C LEU A 803 -16.09 30.56 -36.60
N ILE A 804 -16.29 31.03 -37.83
CA ILE A 804 -15.39 32.00 -38.47
C ILE A 804 -15.34 33.30 -37.66
N ASN A 805 -16.51 33.81 -37.23
CA ASN A 805 -16.60 35.01 -36.41
C ASN A 805 -15.93 34.83 -35.04
N LEU A 806 -16.06 33.66 -34.41
CA LEU A 806 -15.40 33.35 -33.14
C LEU A 806 -13.87 33.40 -33.24
N VAL A 807 -13.29 32.86 -34.32
CA VAL A 807 -11.83 32.84 -34.51
C VAL A 807 -11.31 34.23 -34.88
N THR A 808 -12.03 34.97 -35.72
CA THR A 808 -11.61 36.29 -36.22
C THR A 808 -11.90 37.44 -35.27
N SER A 809 -12.80 37.25 -34.30
CA SER A 809 -13.15 38.28 -33.32
C SER A 809 -11.95 38.65 -32.44
N PRO A 810 -11.59 39.95 -32.33
CA PRO A 810 -10.54 40.38 -31.42
C PRO A 810 -10.93 40.22 -29.95
N GLU A 811 -12.23 40.11 -29.64
CA GLU A 811 -12.75 40.00 -28.27
C GLU A 811 -12.55 38.60 -27.67
N THR A 812 -12.62 37.55 -28.50
CA THR A 812 -12.38 36.15 -28.05
C THR A 812 -10.89 35.86 -27.86
N GLY A 813 -10.03 36.56 -28.60
CA GLY A 813 -8.58 36.37 -28.58
C GLY A 813 -8.10 35.03 -29.15
N PHE A 814 -8.99 34.22 -29.74
CA PHE A 814 -8.67 32.87 -30.21
C PHE A 814 -7.57 32.86 -31.27
N LEU A 815 -7.56 33.83 -32.19
CA LEU A 815 -6.55 33.94 -33.24
C LEU A 815 -5.10 33.85 -32.71
N ARG A 816 -4.84 34.31 -31.48
CA ARG A 816 -3.50 34.30 -30.86
C ARG A 816 -3.07 32.92 -30.31
N LEU A 817 -4.02 32.01 -30.15
CA LEU A 817 -3.78 30.65 -29.67
C LEU A 817 -3.36 29.73 -30.81
N PHE A 818 -3.77 30.05 -32.04
CA PHE A 818 -3.41 29.29 -33.22
C PHE A 818 -1.93 29.48 -33.56
N SER A 819 -1.33 28.40 -34.05
CA SER A 819 -0.06 28.50 -34.77
C SER A 819 -0.28 28.90 -36.23
N HIS A 820 0.83 29.21 -36.92
CA HIS A 820 0.78 29.49 -38.35
C HIS A 820 0.27 28.28 -39.16
N HIS A 821 0.70 27.06 -38.80
CA HIS A 821 0.29 25.86 -39.50
C HIS A 821 -1.20 25.53 -39.25
N GLN A 822 -1.67 25.66 -38.00
CA GLN A 822 -3.09 25.49 -37.69
C GLN A 822 -3.98 26.54 -38.39
N LEU A 823 -3.51 27.79 -38.53
CA LEU A 823 -4.25 28.79 -39.33
C LEU A 823 -4.28 28.41 -40.81
N GLN A 824 -3.19 27.87 -41.35
CA GLN A 824 -3.18 27.38 -42.72
C GLN A 824 -4.18 26.23 -42.91
N GLU A 825 -4.20 25.26 -41.99
CA GLU A 825 -5.16 24.16 -41.99
C GLU A 825 -6.60 24.66 -41.88
N PHE A 826 -6.87 25.61 -40.97
CA PHE A 826 -8.18 26.25 -40.83
C PHE A 826 -8.66 26.90 -42.14
N LEU A 827 -7.77 27.59 -42.85
CA LEU A 827 -8.08 28.19 -44.16
C LEU A 827 -8.28 27.14 -45.26
N LEU A 828 -7.62 25.99 -45.17
CA LEU A 828 -7.85 24.87 -46.09
C LEU A 828 -9.24 24.28 -45.89
N PHE A 829 -9.69 24.08 -44.65
CA PHE A 829 -11.05 23.62 -44.38
C PHE A 829 -12.11 24.63 -44.81
N GLU A 830 -11.91 25.93 -44.58
CA GLU A 830 -12.83 26.96 -45.11
C GLU A 830 -12.93 26.84 -46.63
N ARG A 831 -11.79 26.68 -47.32
CA ARG A 831 -11.78 26.59 -48.77
C ARG A 831 -12.55 25.37 -49.26
N GLU A 832 -12.35 24.22 -48.62
CA GLU A 832 -13.07 22.99 -48.95
C GLU A 832 -14.58 23.13 -48.69
N TYR A 833 -14.96 23.71 -47.56
CA TYR A 833 -16.36 24.02 -47.22
C TYR A 833 -17.00 24.89 -48.32
N THR A 834 -16.32 25.96 -48.72
CA THR A 834 -16.83 26.90 -49.73
C THR A 834 -16.96 26.23 -51.10
N ILE A 835 -16.03 25.35 -51.48
CA ILE A 835 -16.13 24.56 -52.72
C ILE A 835 -17.37 23.66 -52.69
N TYR A 836 -17.57 22.85 -51.65
CA TYR A 836 -18.73 21.97 -51.56
C TYR A 836 -20.05 22.75 -51.53
N LYS A 837 -20.07 23.91 -50.87
CA LYS A 837 -21.24 24.78 -50.86
C LYS A 837 -21.59 25.29 -52.26
N MET A 838 -20.59 25.69 -53.05
CA MET A 838 -20.80 26.10 -54.44
C MET A 838 -21.28 24.94 -55.30
N GLU A 839 -20.74 23.73 -55.13
CA GLU A 839 -21.18 22.54 -55.86
C GLU A 839 -22.66 22.20 -55.59
N LEU A 840 -23.11 22.30 -54.33
CA LEU A 840 -24.53 22.16 -53.97
C LEU A 840 -25.43 23.23 -54.58
N GLU A 841 -24.93 24.46 -54.73
CA GLU A 841 -25.66 25.56 -55.38
C GLU A 841 -25.71 25.40 -56.91
N GLU A 842 -24.75 24.68 -57.52
CA GLU A 842 -24.67 24.42 -58.95
C GLU A 842 -25.42 23.16 -59.41
N GLU A 843 -25.74 22.21 -58.52
CA GLU A 843 -26.57 21.05 -58.87
C GLU A 843 -27.96 21.51 -59.36
N PRO A 844 -28.30 21.32 -60.64
CA PRO A 844 -29.56 21.79 -61.17
C PRO A 844 -30.67 20.94 -60.55
N THR A 845 -31.67 21.60 -59.96
CA THR A 845 -32.94 21.00 -59.57
C THR A 845 -33.55 20.29 -60.78
N SER A 846 -33.32 18.99 -60.93
CA SER A 846 -33.85 18.15 -62.00
C SER A 846 -35.08 17.39 -61.53
#